data_AF-A0A7C9G637-F1
#
_entry.id   AF-A0A7C9G637-F1
#
_cell.length_a   1.000
_cell.length_b   1.000
_cell.length_c   1.000
_cell.angle_alpha   90.00
_cell.angle_beta   90.00
_cell.angle_gamma   90.00
#
_symmetry.space_group_name_H-M   'P 1'
#
loop_
_entity.id
_entity.type
_entity.pdbx_description
1 polymer ?
#
loop_
_entity_poly.entity_id
_entity_poly.type
_entity_poly.pdbx_seq_one_letter_code
_entity_poly.pdbx_strand_id
1 'polypeptide(L)'
;MTVTNSKFKLANTVLAAALALALSGCADEVVNGETPANPVEPTDPVEPTDPVGNDLLVFNDAVNPYWPAWDCCGGTTPTNPIELSDYGMVTEFAINAQPAVLGFVRDSERGALDASAMESTGTLEFDLKMTASPGDVNWAVKLESNGGIQNDAGGEEVEIMITAPVLDTWQHVSVNLADLATQGLDLSSIDNILIYPAWGEGEGAVYRVDNVEFVADGNTTDPVDPVEPTNPDADSGTKLSLDLPMTDFGGAVTELAAANPALNGITAYSTSATVIKTTKAAAAEDWAGTTLGDTATLAITQDRSIISVWVYSPESGVPVLLKVENADDDTQTAEVLVYTTVASAWEKLSFDFTNVADGTQQLNPEFTFNKKSIFFDFLVEASEDKVFYWDDVTFVEQEDTTDPVDPVDPVDPVDPVDPVDPPEGDSVVIFNDAANPSWIAWDCCGGTTPAVVTDSDDSYGAATELEVVGEQVNGFSSRADHGATNGSPIDASAWANGGSISFDLKLTAEGGATDWKFKVESNGGTNFAELSLAELPELDTWKHYSFDLAELQNAGLDPSAIDVVMIFPAWGTGIGSKYLVDNVQVSSTGGSEAPIAGDDNTVTIDEGIDFETKTLSWEVFENDDNPVIEFVANPDTSGINGSATVAKITARAAGAPWAGTVTRSVEGFELNASNSTVKMMVYKDKISAVRLKLAAANQWGAEILASNTKVGEWEELTFDFSQHPEFAAAAAQGDMVEIVVFPDFDDPIVEVRPADTVMYFDNISFSAQP
;
A
#
# COMPACT_ATOMS: atom_id res chain seq x y z
N MET A 1 25.07 -29.13 -56.83
CA MET A 1 24.96 -27.82 -56.18
C MET A 1 26.21 -27.66 -55.32
N THR A 2 27.19 -26.79 -55.62
CA THR A 2 27.20 -25.59 -56.49
C THR A 2 26.14 -24.57 -56.02
N VAL A 3 26.43 -23.32 -55.62
CA VAL A 3 27.49 -22.33 -55.94
C VAL A 3 27.75 -21.50 -54.66
N THR A 4 28.92 -21.53 -53.98
CA THR A 4 30.19 -20.77 -54.17
C THR A 4 30.17 -19.23 -54.07
N ASN A 5 30.97 -18.69 -53.13
CA ASN A 5 31.68 -17.38 -53.11
C ASN A 5 30.84 -16.08 -53.03
N SER A 6 31.20 -15.12 -52.17
CA SER A 6 32.34 -14.19 -52.35
C SER A 6 32.46 -13.24 -51.13
N LYS A 7 33.58 -12.60 -50.74
CA LYS A 7 35.03 -12.58 -51.09
C LYS A 7 35.79 -11.96 -49.89
N PHE A 8 36.88 -12.56 -49.37
CA PHE A 8 38.29 -12.19 -49.63
C PHE A 8 38.70 -10.73 -49.27
N LYS A 9 39.49 -10.54 -48.19
CA LYS A 9 40.98 -10.33 -48.15
C LYS A 9 41.42 -8.87 -48.44
N LEU A 10 42.51 -8.33 -47.87
CA LEU A 10 43.85 -8.92 -47.70
C LEU A 10 44.69 -8.23 -46.59
N ALA A 11 45.31 -9.05 -45.71
CA ALA A 11 46.67 -9.02 -45.09
C ALA A 11 47.34 -7.68 -44.62
N ASN A 12 48.15 -7.58 -43.54
CA ASN A 12 49.20 -8.45 -42.96
C ASN A 12 50.42 -8.63 -43.92
N THR A 13 51.72 -8.59 -43.56
CA THR A 13 52.45 -8.59 -42.26
C THR A 13 53.87 -8.00 -42.48
N VAL A 14 54.82 -8.21 -41.53
CA VAL A 14 56.30 -8.07 -41.55
C VAL A 14 56.81 -6.81 -40.79
N LEU A 15 57.47 -6.82 -39.62
CA LEU A 15 58.32 -7.75 -38.80
C LEU A 15 59.81 -7.36 -38.81
N ALA A 16 60.44 -7.45 -37.63
CA ALA A 16 61.88 -7.48 -37.32
C ALA A 16 62.70 -6.16 -37.25
N ALA A 17 62.77 -5.63 -36.03
CA ALA A 17 64.00 -5.44 -35.23
C ALA A 17 65.15 -4.52 -35.69
N ALA A 18 65.45 -3.54 -34.83
CA ALA A 18 66.80 -3.22 -34.35
C ALA A 18 66.72 -2.71 -32.89
N LEU A 19 67.77 -2.93 -32.09
CA LEU A 19 67.86 -2.55 -30.66
C LEU A 19 69.09 -1.68 -30.41
N ALA A 20 68.99 -0.81 -29.39
CA ALA A 20 70.06 -0.23 -28.55
C ALA A 20 70.48 1.25 -28.76
N LEU A 21 70.94 1.82 -27.63
CA LEU A 21 71.63 3.10 -27.39
C LEU A 21 70.76 4.37 -27.57
N ALA A 22 70.43 5.19 -26.56
CA ALA A 22 71.05 5.66 -25.30
C ALA A 22 71.95 6.91 -25.45
N LEU A 23 72.05 7.70 -24.35
CA LEU A 23 72.65 9.04 -24.21
C LEU A 23 71.87 10.18 -24.90
N SER A 24 71.82 11.43 -24.40
CA SER A 24 72.15 11.97 -23.06
C SER A 24 71.72 13.46 -22.96
N GLY A 25 71.41 13.95 -21.76
CA GLY A 25 71.15 15.38 -21.50
C GLY A 25 70.57 15.60 -20.09
N CYS A 26 71.38 15.46 -19.02
CA CYS A 26 72.01 16.62 -18.37
C CYS A 26 70.95 17.60 -17.82
N ALA A 27 70.36 17.40 -16.65
CA ALA A 27 70.94 17.25 -15.30
C ALA A 27 71.58 18.54 -14.76
N ASP A 28 71.12 18.96 -13.58
CA ASP A 28 71.85 19.74 -12.57
C ASP A 28 71.40 19.21 -11.20
N GLU A 29 72.33 18.97 -10.27
CA GLU A 29 72.08 18.30 -8.98
C GLU A 29 72.26 19.24 -7.78
N VAL A 30 71.30 19.24 -6.85
CA VAL A 30 71.52 19.55 -5.42
C VAL A 30 70.46 18.79 -4.58
N VAL A 31 70.73 18.08 -3.48
CA VAL A 31 71.82 17.14 -3.09
C VAL A 31 71.41 16.57 -1.71
N ASN A 32 71.60 15.27 -1.48
CA ASN A 32 71.35 14.53 -0.22
C ASN A 32 69.88 14.48 0.29
N GLY A 33 69.40 13.37 0.86
CA GLY A 33 70.12 12.12 1.10
C GLY A 33 69.51 11.21 2.15
N GLU A 34 68.19 11.01 2.12
CA GLU A 34 67.51 9.91 2.84
C GLU A 34 66.72 9.08 1.81
N THR A 35 66.58 7.78 2.05
CA THR A 35 65.80 6.90 1.17
C THR A 35 64.31 7.22 1.32
N PRO A 36 63.57 7.54 0.23
CA PRO A 36 62.13 7.55 0.27
C PRO A 36 61.59 6.20 0.77
N ALA A 37 60.49 6.22 1.52
CA ALA A 37 59.76 5.02 1.85
C ALA A 37 59.21 4.34 0.57
N ASN A 38 58.63 3.14 0.73
CA ASN A 38 57.76 2.59 -0.31
C ASN A 38 56.71 3.65 -0.72
N PRO A 39 56.20 3.61 -1.97
CA PRO A 39 54.97 4.31 -2.30
C PRO A 39 53.92 3.97 -1.24
N VAL A 40 53.31 4.99 -0.66
CA VAL A 40 52.13 4.81 0.17
C VAL A 40 51.06 4.23 -0.76
N GLU A 41 50.63 3.01 -0.46
CA GLU A 41 49.45 2.39 -1.06
C GLU A 41 48.30 3.39 -0.91
N PRO A 42 47.53 3.71 -1.97
CA PRO A 42 46.44 4.67 -1.83
C PRO A 42 45.55 4.17 -0.70
N THR A 43 45.36 4.99 0.33
CA THR A 43 44.37 4.68 1.36
C THR A 43 43.06 4.45 0.65
N ASP A 44 42.46 3.28 0.86
CA ASP A 44 41.15 2.98 0.32
C ASP A 44 40.17 4.11 0.66
N PRO A 45 39.15 4.37 -0.19
CA PRO A 45 38.10 5.32 0.16
C PRO A 45 37.61 4.98 1.56
N VAL A 46 37.48 6.00 2.43
CA VAL A 46 36.73 5.81 3.66
C VAL A 46 35.33 5.40 3.22
N GLU A 47 34.99 4.15 3.52
CA GLU A 47 33.68 3.57 3.25
C GLU A 47 32.61 4.52 3.78
N PRO A 48 31.54 4.81 3.01
CA PRO A 48 30.48 5.68 3.52
C PRO A 48 29.96 5.05 4.82
N THR A 49 30.02 5.80 5.92
CA THR A 49 29.50 5.35 7.20
C THR A 49 28.02 5.02 7.02
N ASP A 50 27.66 3.75 7.26
CA ASP A 50 26.29 3.27 7.08
C ASP A 50 25.26 4.14 7.82
N PRO A 51 24.01 4.18 7.35
CA PRO A 51 22.91 4.75 8.13
C PRO A 51 22.80 4.02 9.47
N VAL A 52 22.82 4.79 10.56
CA VAL A 52 23.09 4.33 11.94
C VAL A 52 21.96 3.45 12.56
N GLY A 53 20.94 3.07 11.78
CA GLY A 53 19.84 2.21 12.24
C GLY A 53 20.13 0.70 12.19
N ASN A 54 20.77 0.20 11.13
CA ASN A 54 20.72 -1.24 10.78
C ASN A 54 21.67 -2.17 11.59
N ASP A 55 22.40 -1.62 12.57
CA ASP A 55 23.19 -2.42 13.54
C ASP A 55 22.45 -2.59 14.89
N LEU A 56 21.51 -1.69 15.21
CA LEU A 56 20.72 -1.71 16.45
C LEU A 56 19.50 -2.61 16.34
N LEU A 57 18.90 -2.69 15.16
CA LEU A 57 17.91 -3.70 14.81
C LEU A 57 18.59 -5.07 14.67
N VAL A 58 18.18 -6.04 15.48
CA VAL A 58 18.73 -7.40 15.49
C VAL A 58 17.87 -8.32 14.63
N PHE A 59 16.55 -8.26 14.77
CA PHE A 59 15.58 -9.05 14.00
C PHE A 59 14.16 -8.48 14.12
N ASN A 60 13.50 -8.19 13.00
CA ASN A 60 12.07 -7.82 12.89
C ASN A 60 11.63 -8.15 11.46
N ASP A 61 10.69 -9.10 11.30
CA ASP A 61 10.11 -9.61 10.04
C ASP A 61 11.08 -10.06 8.91
N ALA A 62 12.38 -9.92 9.12
CA ALA A 62 13.43 -10.20 8.16
C ALA A 62 14.72 -10.62 8.88
N VAL A 63 15.41 -11.61 8.31
CA VAL A 63 16.72 -12.08 8.80
C VAL A 63 17.79 -11.01 8.56
N ASN A 64 18.24 -10.32 9.62
CA ASN A 64 19.39 -9.41 9.52
C ASN A 64 20.69 -10.21 9.31
N PRO A 65 21.42 -10.03 8.19
CA PRO A 65 22.68 -10.73 7.94
C PRO A 65 23.82 -10.33 8.88
N TYR A 66 23.70 -9.22 9.61
CA TYR A 66 24.67 -8.78 10.64
C TYR A 66 24.42 -9.43 12.00
N TRP A 67 23.27 -10.06 12.20
CA TRP A 67 22.84 -10.73 13.42
C TRP A 67 22.27 -12.15 13.17
N PRO A 68 23.02 -13.05 12.50
CA PRO A 68 22.56 -14.41 12.23
C PRO A 68 22.12 -15.19 13.49
N ALA A 69 20.98 -15.87 13.39
CA ALA A 69 20.49 -16.79 14.40
C ALA A 69 21.41 -18.03 14.56
N TRP A 70 21.64 -18.46 15.80
CA TRP A 70 22.74 -19.36 16.17
C TRP A 70 22.34 -20.43 17.19
N ASP A 71 23.02 -21.58 17.11
CA ASP A 71 23.02 -22.66 18.10
C ASP A 71 24.47 -22.95 18.53
N CYS A 72 24.75 -22.85 19.84
CA CYS A 72 26.09 -23.08 20.36
C CYS A 72 26.57 -24.54 20.25
N CYS A 73 25.68 -25.53 20.42
CA CYS A 73 26.05 -26.96 20.41
C CYS A 73 24.91 -28.00 20.40
N GLY A 74 23.63 -27.60 20.41
CA GLY A 74 22.47 -28.50 20.38
C GLY A 74 22.38 -29.36 19.11
N GLY A 75 22.95 -28.88 18.02
CA GLY A 75 22.93 -29.51 16.70
C GLY A 75 21.63 -29.25 15.94
N THR A 76 20.89 -28.20 16.30
CA THR A 76 19.75 -27.70 15.55
C THR A 76 20.18 -26.68 14.49
N THR A 77 19.22 -26.24 13.70
CA THR A 77 19.34 -25.06 12.86
C THR A 77 18.13 -24.21 13.20
N PRO A 78 18.30 -23.00 13.75
CA PRO A 78 17.20 -22.07 13.91
C PRO A 78 16.47 -21.88 12.57
N THR A 79 15.16 -21.77 12.63
CA THR A 79 14.31 -21.63 11.43
C THR A 79 13.49 -20.37 11.53
N ASN A 80 13.11 -19.80 10.39
CA ASN A 80 12.23 -18.65 10.34
C ASN A 80 10.85 -19.06 9.81
N PRO A 81 9.98 -19.64 10.67
CA PRO A 81 8.58 -19.86 10.31
C PRO A 81 7.82 -18.54 10.33
N ILE A 82 6.67 -18.51 9.67
CA ILE A 82 5.69 -17.44 9.82
C ILE A 82 4.83 -17.72 11.07
N GLU A 83 4.63 -16.73 11.92
CA GLU A 83 3.60 -16.74 12.97
C GLU A 83 2.31 -16.13 12.40
N LEU A 84 1.16 -16.62 12.84
CA LEU A 84 -0.15 -16.29 12.25
C LEU A 84 -0.85 -15.17 13.03
N SER A 85 -0.06 -14.19 13.46
CA SER A 85 -0.41 -12.98 14.19
C SER A 85 0.51 -11.85 13.71
N ASP A 86 0.46 -10.69 14.35
CA ASP A 86 1.16 -9.44 13.98
C ASP A 86 2.69 -9.48 14.27
N TYR A 87 3.30 -10.64 14.04
CA TYR A 87 4.69 -11.06 14.34
C TYR A 87 5.22 -11.87 13.14
N GLY A 88 5.10 -11.33 11.92
CA GLY A 88 5.02 -12.10 10.68
C GLY A 88 6.05 -13.23 10.54
N MET A 89 7.32 -12.91 10.25
CA MET A 89 8.42 -13.87 10.20
C MET A 89 9.23 -13.82 11.50
N VAL A 90 9.06 -14.83 12.35
CA VAL A 90 9.80 -14.96 13.62
C VAL A 90 11.10 -15.76 13.46
N THR A 91 11.93 -15.82 14.51
CA THR A 91 12.99 -16.83 14.65
C THR A 91 12.59 -17.92 15.65
N GLU A 92 12.41 -19.16 15.19
CA GLU A 92 12.12 -20.34 16.02
C GLU A 92 13.40 -21.10 16.43
N PHE A 93 13.51 -21.33 17.74
CA PHE A 93 14.59 -22.01 18.42
C PHE A 93 14.07 -23.28 19.12
N ALA A 94 14.84 -24.38 19.04
CA ALA A 94 14.46 -25.68 19.61
C ALA A 94 15.62 -26.32 20.39
N ILE A 95 15.37 -26.75 21.63
CA ILE A 95 16.35 -27.41 22.50
C ILE A 95 16.01 -28.90 22.60
N ASN A 96 16.85 -29.70 21.95
CA ASN A 96 16.76 -31.16 21.94
C ASN A 96 17.46 -31.77 23.18
N ALA A 97 17.64 -33.10 23.18
CA ALA A 97 18.33 -33.86 24.23
C ALA A 97 19.83 -33.54 24.44
N GLN A 98 20.36 -32.48 23.83
CA GLN A 98 21.66 -31.89 24.16
C GLN A 98 21.41 -30.46 24.67
N PRO A 99 21.85 -30.12 25.89
CA PRO A 99 21.77 -28.76 26.40
C PRO A 99 22.46 -27.78 25.45
N ALA A 100 21.79 -26.67 25.17
CA ALA A 100 22.21 -25.66 24.24
C ALA A 100 21.81 -24.28 24.75
N VAL A 101 22.48 -23.26 24.22
CA VAL A 101 22.16 -21.85 24.35
C VAL A 101 22.02 -21.32 22.93
N LEU A 102 20.90 -20.65 22.66
CA LEU A 102 20.46 -20.24 21.33
C LEU A 102 20.19 -18.72 21.35
N GLY A 103 20.16 -18.09 20.18
CA GLY A 103 19.92 -16.64 20.05
C GLY A 103 20.54 -16.07 18.79
N PHE A 104 20.98 -14.82 18.84
CA PHE A 104 21.57 -14.06 17.73
C PHE A 104 23.01 -13.69 18.06
N VAL A 105 23.89 -13.72 17.06
CA VAL A 105 25.32 -13.38 17.21
C VAL A 105 25.75 -12.42 16.12
N ARG A 106 26.66 -11.48 16.41
CA ARG A 106 27.22 -10.56 15.42
C ARG A 106 27.97 -11.32 14.33
N ASP A 107 27.77 -10.93 13.08
CA ASP A 107 28.59 -11.45 12.00
C ASP A 107 30.06 -11.04 12.17
N SER A 108 30.96 -11.98 11.88
CA SER A 108 32.40 -11.84 12.09
C SER A 108 33.13 -10.92 11.10
N GLU A 109 32.50 -10.57 9.97
CA GLU A 109 33.00 -9.55 9.04
C GLU A 109 32.47 -8.14 9.40
N ARG A 110 31.29 -8.04 10.05
CA ARG A 110 30.75 -6.79 10.61
C ARG A 110 31.41 -6.38 11.94
N GLY A 111 31.62 -7.32 12.85
CA GLY A 111 32.18 -7.09 14.18
C GLY A 111 31.19 -6.59 15.23
N ALA A 112 31.66 -6.47 16.49
CA ALA A 112 30.87 -6.15 17.67
C ALA A 112 30.08 -4.83 17.57
N LEU A 113 28.95 -4.75 18.29
CA LEU A 113 28.13 -3.55 18.42
C LEU A 113 28.65 -2.64 19.55
N ASP A 114 28.82 -1.33 19.25
CA ASP A 114 29.03 -0.29 20.25
C ASP A 114 27.68 0.35 20.66
N ALA A 115 27.12 -0.16 21.75
CA ALA A 115 25.93 0.35 22.42
C ALA A 115 26.27 1.34 23.56
N SER A 116 27.55 1.73 23.76
CA SER A 116 27.98 2.50 24.93
C SER A 116 27.36 3.91 25.03
N ALA A 117 26.94 4.48 23.90
CA ALA A 117 26.19 5.73 23.85
C ALA A 117 24.83 5.67 24.57
N MET A 118 24.29 4.47 24.80
CA MET A 118 22.99 4.22 25.40
C MET A 118 23.07 3.76 26.88
N GLU A 119 24.25 3.67 27.49
CA GLU A 119 24.48 3.11 28.85
C GLU A 119 23.49 3.64 29.91
N SER A 120 23.14 4.93 29.86
CA SER A 120 22.32 5.59 30.88
C SER A 120 20.81 5.42 30.73
N THR A 121 20.35 4.84 29.63
CA THR A 121 19.05 5.17 29.06
C THR A 121 18.43 4.00 28.28
N GLY A 122 19.16 3.43 27.34
CA GLY A 122 18.61 2.44 26.41
C GLY A 122 18.38 1.05 26.99
N THR A 123 17.66 0.25 26.21
CA THR A 123 17.21 -1.12 26.50
C THR A 123 17.61 -2.07 25.36
N LEU A 124 17.69 -3.36 25.67
CA LEU A 124 17.51 -4.43 24.68
C LEU A 124 16.07 -4.91 24.82
N GLU A 125 15.33 -4.95 23.73
CA GLU A 125 13.91 -5.32 23.70
C GLU A 125 13.69 -6.45 22.69
N PHE A 126 12.73 -7.33 22.98
CA PHE A 126 12.27 -8.41 22.11
C PHE A 126 10.99 -9.04 22.65
N ASP A 127 10.28 -9.77 21.80
CA ASP A 127 9.12 -10.58 22.16
C ASP A 127 9.42 -12.08 22.11
N LEU A 128 8.81 -12.85 23.02
CA LEU A 128 9.07 -14.28 23.22
C LEU A 128 7.78 -15.09 23.38
N LYS A 129 7.61 -16.15 22.59
CA LYS A 129 6.51 -17.13 22.70
C LYS A 129 7.04 -18.55 22.79
N MET A 130 6.60 -19.32 23.78
CA MET A 130 6.98 -20.73 23.93
C MET A 130 5.92 -21.64 23.31
N THR A 131 6.26 -22.38 22.25
CA THR A 131 5.35 -23.29 21.53
C THR A 131 5.47 -24.76 21.96
N ALA A 132 6.55 -25.12 22.67
CA ALA A 132 6.64 -26.37 23.43
C ALA A 132 7.36 -26.14 24.77
N SER A 133 6.74 -26.62 25.86
CA SER A 133 7.27 -26.39 27.20
C SER A 133 8.18 -27.52 27.70
N PRO A 134 9.37 -27.20 28.25
CA PRO A 134 10.18 -28.15 29.02
C PRO A 134 9.62 -28.39 30.45
N GLY A 135 8.58 -27.67 30.85
CA GLY A 135 8.03 -27.64 32.21
C GLY A 135 8.43 -26.40 33.01
N ASP A 136 8.21 -26.45 34.33
CA ASP A 136 8.46 -25.36 35.28
C ASP A 136 9.98 -25.12 35.49
N VAL A 137 10.63 -24.47 34.53
CA VAL A 137 12.07 -24.10 34.55
C VAL A 137 12.25 -22.58 34.58
N ASN A 138 13.41 -22.11 35.04
CA ASN A 138 13.75 -20.69 34.94
C ASN A 138 14.24 -20.34 33.53
N TRP A 139 14.07 -19.10 33.09
CA TRP A 139 14.54 -18.60 31.79
C TRP A 139 15.43 -17.36 31.97
N ALA A 140 16.37 -17.17 31.06
CA ALA A 140 17.31 -16.07 31.10
C ALA A 140 17.59 -15.49 29.71
N VAL A 141 17.99 -14.22 29.71
CA VAL A 141 18.66 -13.53 28.60
C VAL A 141 20.10 -13.33 29.02
N LYS A 142 21.03 -13.67 28.15
CA LYS A 142 22.46 -13.47 28.37
C LYS A 142 23.04 -12.67 27.23
N LEU A 143 23.80 -11.63 27.55
CA LEU A 143 24.65 -10.95 26.59
C LEU A 143 26.12 -11.31 26.87
N GLU A 144 26.90 -11.41 25.81
CA GLU A 144 28.37 -11.55 25.87
C GLU A 144 29.02 -10.40 25.10
N SER A 145 30.10 -9.85 25.67
CA SER A 145 30.92 -8.79 25.05
C SER A 145 32.37 -9.23 24.92
N ASN A 146 33.11 -8.65 23.97
CA ASN A 146 34.52 -8.96 23.70
C ASN A 146 34.81 -10.47 23.48
N GLY A 147 33.88 -11.18 22.84
CA GLY A 147 33.92 -12.64 22.60
C GLY A 147 33.56 -13.50 23.82
N GLY A 148 33.06 -12.90 24.90
CA GLY A 148 32.62 -13.59 26.12
C GLY A 148 33.73 -14.22 26.96
N ILE A 149 33.35 -14.98 27.99
CA ILE A 149 34.30 -15.66 28.88
C ILE A 149 34.78 -17.02 28.34
N GLN A 150 34.14 -17.52 27.28
CA GLN A 150 34.40 -18.85 26.73
C GLN A 150 35.71 -18.88 25.92
N ASN A 151 36.25 -20.08 25.69
CA ASN A 151 37.43 -20.31 24.83
C ASN A 151 38.72 -19.53 25.19
N ASP A 152 38.86 -19.06 26.44
CA ASP A 152 39.92 -18.15 26.90
C ASP A 152 39.94 -16.79 26.15
N ALA A 153 38.82 -16.35 25.55
CA ALA A 153 38.70 -15.06 24.84
C ALA A 153 38.96 -13.87 25.79
N GLY A 154 38.36 -13.91 26.98
CA GLY A 154 38.67 -13.01 28.09
C GLY A 154 37.85 -11.72 28.11
N GLY A 155 36.73 -11.68 27.38
CA GLY A 155 35.68 -10.68 27.51
C GLY A 155 34.74 -10.96 28.68
N GLU A 156 33.52 -10.45 28.59
CA GLU A 156 32.55 -10.38 29.68
C GLU A 156 31.21 -11.04 29.31
N GLU A 157 30.42 -11.38 30.33
CA GLU A 157 29.05 -11.85 30.14
C GLU A 157 28.15 -11.44 31.30
N VAL A 158 26.87 -11.19 31.02
CA VAL A 158 25.84 -10.94 32.04
C VAL A 158 24.58 -11.74 31.68
N GLU A 159 24.07 -12.50 32.66
CA GLU A 159 22.85 -13.30 32.55
C GLU A 159 21.75 -12.65 33.43
N ILE A 160 20.64 -12.26 32.82
CA ILE A 160 19.46 -11.66 33.43
C ILE A 160 18.34 -12.70 33.46
N MET A 161 17.80 -12.98 34.65
CA MET A 161 16.63 -13.85 34.80
C MET A 161 15.37 -13.13 34.34
N ILE A 162 14.66 -13.69 33.36
CA ILE A 162 13.39 -13.17 32.87
C ILE A 162 12.20 -13.93 33.45
N THR A 163 11.00 -13.37 33.30
CA THR A 163 9.76 -14.12 33.52
C THR A 163 9.75 -15.31 32.55
N ALA A 164 9.54 -16.54 33.06
CA ALA A 164 9.43 -17.71 32.20
C ALA A 164 8.24 -17.53 31.23
N PRO A 165 8.41 -17.81 29.92
CA PRO A 165 7.34 -17.68 28.95
C PRO A 165 6.20 -18.66 29.25
N VAL A 166 4.98 -18.21 29.02
CA VAL A 166 3.76 -18.99 29.08
C VAL A 166 3.57 -19.70 27.74
N LEU A 167 3.04 -20.93 27.78
CA LEU A 167 2.82 -21.72 26.58
C LEU A 167 1.82 -21.01 25.64
N ASP A 168 2.16 -20.97 24.35
CA ASP A 168 1.40 -20.38 23.24
C ASP A 168 1.02 -18.88 23.42
N THR A 169 1.69 -18.17 24.33
CA THR A 169 1.46 -16.75 24.63
C THR A 169 2.70 -15.93 24.27
N TRP A 170 2.54 -14.83 23.54
CA TRP A 170 3.60 -13.83 23.33
C TRP A 170 3.83 -13.00 24.59
N GLN A 171 5.09 -12.69 24.88
CA GLN A 171 5.49 -11.86 26.02
C GLN A 171 6.65 -10.94 25.65
N HIS A 172 6.44 -9.64 25.85
CA HIS A 172 7.47 -8.63 25.72
C HIS A 172 8.52 -8.70 26.84
N VAL A 173 9.78 -8.47 26.47
CA VAL A 173 10.94 -8.50 27.36
C VAL A 173 11.87 -7.33 27.05
N SER A 174 11.84 -6.31 27.92
CA SER A 174 12.79 -5.19 27.90
C SER A 174 13.84 -5.34 29.02
N VAL A 175 15.11 -5.08 28.69
CA VAL A 175 16.28 -5.22 29.57
C VAL A 175 17.14 -3.95 29.52
N ASN A 176 17.19 -3.19 30.62
CA ASN A 176 17.98 -1.95 30.71
C ASN A 176 19.48 -2.22 30.47
N LEU A 177 20.10 -1.50 29.53
CA LEU A 177 21.54 -1.58 29.30
C LEU A 177 22.35 -1.09 30.53
N ALA A 178 21.77 -0.17 31.31
CA ALA A 178 22.31 0.29 32.59
C ALA A 178 22.49 -0.83 33.63
N ASP A 179 21.58 -1.81 33.67
CA ASP A 179 21.65 -2.95 34.60
C ASP A 179 22.68 -4.00 34.14
N LEU A 180 22.91 -4.13 32.82
CA LEU A 180 23.97 -4.94 32.24
C LEU A 180 25.36 -4.34 32.51
N ALA A 181 25.54 -3.05 32.24
CA ALA A 181 26.78 -2.31 32.53
C ALA A 181 27.11 -2.32 34.03
N THR A 182 26.09 -2.15 34.89
CA THR A 182 26.25 -2.24 36.36
C THR A 182 26.72 -3.62 36.84
N GLN A 183 26.40 -4.68 36.10
CA GLN A 183 26.85 -6.06 36.39
C GLN A 183 28.18 -6.41 35.72
N GLY A 184 28.66 -5.59 34.78
CA GLY A 184 30.01 -5.65 34.22
C GLY A 184 30.10 -6.05 32.75
N LEU A 185 29.02 -5.97 31.98
CA LEU A 185 29.08 -6.10 30.51
C LEU A 185 29.76 -4.88 29.89
N ASP A 186 30.59 -5.08 28.86
CA ASP A 186 31.15 -3.98 28.06
C ASP A 186 30.19 -3.64 26.91
N LEU A 187 29.38 -2.60 27.10
CA LEU A 187 28.44 -2.13 26.08
C LEU A 187 29.12 -1.60 24.81
N SER A 188 30.45 -1.35 24.81
CA SER A 188 31.14 -0.88 23.61
C SER A 188 31.54 -1.99 22.62
N SER A 189 31.23 -3.25 22.95
CA SER A 189 31.75 -4.43 22.26
C SER A 189 30.81 -5.64 22.42
N ILE A 190 29.50 -5.47 22.20
CA ILE A 190 28.49 -6.55 22.34
C ILE A 190 28.57 -7.48 21.12
N ASP A 191 28.71 -8.78 21.35
CA ASP A 191 28.83 -9.81 20.30
C ASP A 191 27.63 -10.75 20.23
N ASN A 192 27.07 -11.19 21.37
CA ASN A 192 26.05 -12.23 21.42
C ASN A 192 24.82 -11.81 22.25
N ILE A 193 23.62 -12.15 21.78
CA ILE A 193 22.33 -12.01 22.49
C ILE A 193 21.68 -13.39 22.54
N LEU A 194 21.58 -13.99 23.72
CA LEU A 194 21.26 -15.40 23.91
C LEU A 194 20.07 -15.55 24.85
N ILE A 195 19.04 -16.29 24.43
CA ILE A 195 17.76 -16.42 25.13
C ILE A 195 17.52 -17.91 25.38
N TYR A 196 17.35 -18.35 26.64
CA TYR A 196 17.23 -19.79 26.92
C TYR A 196 16.57 -20.15 28.26
N PRO A 197 15.92 -21.33 28.35
CA PRO A 197 15.65 -22.00 29.62
C PRO A 197 16.95 -22.47 30.28
N ALA A 198 16.98 -22.49 31.61
CA ALA A 198 18.16 -22.79 32.43
C ALA A 198 18.98 -24.00 31.94
N TRP A 199 20.31 -23.86 31.93
CA TRP A 199 21.22 -24.80 31.29
C TRP A 199 21.01 -26.25 31.72
N GLY A 200 20.57 -27.08 30.77
CA GLY A 200 20.33 -28.51 30.98
C GLY A 200 18.94 -28.87 31.51
N GLU A 201 18.05 -27.90 31.72
CA GLU A 201 16.65 -28.12 32.10
C GLU A 201 15.69 -27.97 30.89
N GLY A 202 16.13 -27.35 29.79
CA GLY A 202 15.33 -27.05 28.59
C GLY A 202 15.05 -28.18 27.59
N GLU A 203 15.27 -29.47 27.91
CA GLU A 203 15.02 -30.56 26.94
C GLU A 203 13.54 -30.61 26.52
N GLY A 204 13.28 -30.40 25.22
CA GLY A 204 11.93 -30.35 24.65
C GLY A 204 11.33 -28.94 24.56
N ALA A 205 12.08 -27.90 24.92
CA ALA A 205 11.65 -26.52 24.68
C ALA A 205 11.67 -26.18 23.19
N VAL A 206 10.59 -25.55 22.71
CA VAL A 206 10.53 -24.85 21.42
C VAL A 206 9.93 -23.48 21.68
N TYR A 207 10.53 -22.44 21.13
CA TYR A 207 10.15 -21.05 21.35
C TYR A 207 10.50 -20.18 20.16
N ARG A 208 9.79 -19.07 20.02
CA ARG A 208 9.86 -18.10 18.93
C ARG A 208 10.24 -16.74 19.52
N VAL A 209 11.11 -16.03 18.80
CA VAL A 209 11.61 -14.71 19.19
C VAL A 209 11.48 -13.78 17.99
N ASP A 210 11.05 -12.55 18.26
CA ASP A 210 10.85 -11.49 17.26
C ASP A 210 11.06 -10.09 17.88
N ASN A 211 10.96 -9.03 17.08
CA ASN A 211 11.09 -7.62 17.48
C ASN A 211 12.36 -7.31 18.31
N VAL A 212 13.46 -7.96 17.95
CA VAL A 212 14.72 -7.87 18.68
C VAL A 212 15.47 -6.60 18.27
N GLU A 213 15.62 -5.64 19.18
CA GLU A 213 16.36 -4.40 18.92
C GLU A 213 16.94 -3.72 20.16
N PHE A 214 17.87 -2.78 19.94
CA PHE A 214 18.41 -1.89 20.97
C PHE A 214 17.80 -0.48 20.86
N VAL A 215 16.94 -0.12 21.82
CA VAL A 215 16.20 1.15 21.83
C VAL A 215 16.98 2.23 22.58
N ALA A 216 16.97 3.46 22.06
CA ALA A 216 17.58 4.64 22.68
C ALA A 216 16.53 5.54 23.33
N ASP A 217 16.33 5.39 24.66
CA ASP A 217 15.39 6.17 25.47
C ASP A 217 15.56 7.69 25.25
N GLY A 218 14.49 8.31 24.73
CA GLY A 218 14.49 9.65 24.13
C GLY A 218 13.98 9.71 22.69
N ASN A 219 13.89 8.57 21.98
CA ASN A 219 13.18 8.43 20.71
C ASN A 219 12.03 7.42 20.86
N THR A 220 11.00 7.82 21.61
CA THR A 220 9.91 6.94 22.06
C THR A 220 8.87 6.67 20.98
N THR A 221 9.07 5.60 20.22
CA THR A 221 8.01 4.61 20.04
C THR A 221 8.02 3.75 21.31
N ASP A 222 6.98 3.83 22.14
CA ASP A 222 6.82 2.88 23.25
C ASP A 222 6.56 1.48 22.64
N PRO A 223 7.21 0.39 23.10
CA PRO A 223 6.81 -0.96 22.70
C PRO A 223 5.36 -1.19 23.16
N VAL A 224 4.48 -1.50 22.22
CA VAL A 224 3.04 -1.63 22.48
C VAL A 224 2.77 -2.92 23.25
N ASP A 225 2.36 -2.78 24.51
CA ASP A 225 1.92 -3.89 25.38
C ASP A 225 0.80 -4.65 24.64
N PRO A 226 0.98 -5.95 24.29
CA PRO A 226 0.23 -6.58 23.22
C PRO A 226 -1.28 -6.65 23.47
N VAL A 227 -2.05 -6.18 22.49
CA VAL A 227 -3.52 -6.16 22.50
C VAL A 227 -4.07 -7.59 22.56
N GLU A 228 -5.16 -7.80 23.32
CA GLU A 228 -5.85 -9.09 23.37
C GLU A 228 -6.41 -9.42 21.96
N PRO A 229 -6.04 -10.56 21.35
CA PRO A 229 -5.84 -10.60 19.89
C PRO A 229 -7.13 -10.57 19.06
N THR A 230 -7.18 -9.61 18.14
CA THR A 230 -7.96 -9.70 16.90
C THR A 230 -7.19 -10.53 15.88
N ASN A 231 -7.85 -11.49 15.23
CA ASN A 231 -7.26 -12.20 14.09
C ASN A 231 -7.22 -11.23 12.89
N PRO A 232 -6.07 -11.03 12.21
CA PRO A 232 -5.90 -10.03 11.15
C PRO A 232 -6.80 -10.24 9.92
N ASP A 233 -7.42 -11.41 9.74
CA ASP A 233 -8.67 -11.50 8.94
C ASP A 233 -9.70 -12.46 9.57
N ALA A 234 -10.10 -12.14 10.80
CA ALA A 234 -11.49 -12.35 11.20
C ALA A 234 -12.20 -11.01 11.13
N ASP A 235 -13.34 -10.96 10.44
CA ASP A 235 -14.32 -9.91 10.73
C ASP A 235 -14.60 -9.92 12.25
N SER A 236 -14.60 -8.74 12.86
CA SER A 236 -15.14 -8.55 14.21
C SER A 236 -16.55 -9.17 14.19
N GLY A 237 -16.80 -10.25 14.93
CA GLY A 237 -17.97 -11.06 14.60
C GLY A 237 -18.31 -12.23 15.51
N THR A 238 -19.59 -12.57 15.51
CA THR A 238 -20.13 -13.77 16.15
C THR A 238 -19.85 -14.99 15.26
N LYS A 239 -18.74 -15.68 15.55
CA LYS A 239 -18.35 -16.96 14.92
C LYS A 239 -19.41 -18.05 15.15
N LEU A 240 -19.77 -18.81 14.11
CA LEU A 240 -20.79 -19.86 14.16
C LEU A 240 -20.17 -21.25 14.39
N SER A 241 -20.86 -22.13 15.11
CA SER A 241 -20.29 -23.42 15.54
C SER A 241 -20.32 -24.48 14.42
N LEU A 242 -19.13 -24.78 13.87
CA LEU A 242 -18.95 -25.80 12.81
C LEU A 242 -18.74 -27.23 13.36
N ASP A 243 -18.43 -27.39 14.65
CA ASP A 243 -18.35 -28.68 15.37
C ASP A 243 -19.69 -29.47 15.41
N LEU A 244 -20.81 -28.81 15.13
CA LEU A 244 -22.14 -29.37 15.30
C LEU A 244 -22.60 -30.18 14.07
N PRO A 245 -23.26 -31.34 14.26
CA PRO A 245 -23.69 -32.20 13.16
C PRO A 245 -24.55 -31.48 12.12
N MET A 246 -24.00 -31.30 10.92
CA MET A 246 -24.66 -30.70 9.77
C MET A 246 -25.67 -31.66 9.11
N THR A 247 -26.57 -31.13 8.28
CA THR A 247 -27.60 -31.90 7.56
C THR A 247 -27.56 -31.62 6.06
N ASP A 248 -27.04 -32.58 5.30
CA ASP A 248 -26.95 -32.52 3.84
C ASP A 248 -28.31 -32.73 3.14
N PHE A 249 -28.49 -32.07 2.00
CA PHE A 249 -29.66 -32.21 1.12
C PHE A 249 -29.28 -32.12 -0.36
N GLY A 250 -30.23 -32.44 -1.25
CA GLY A 250 -30.04 -32.44 -2.72
C GLY A 250 -29.00 -33.42 -3.28
N GLY A 251 -28.27 -34.16 -2.44
CA GLY A 251 -27.19 -35.06 -2.86
C GLY A 251 -25.78 -34.58 -2.50
N ALA A 252 -25.65 -33.49 -1.74
CA ALA A 252 -24.40 -33.14 -1.07
C ALA A 252 -24.00 -34.19 -0.01
N VAL A 253 -22.71 -34.22 0.35
CA VAL A 253 -22.14 -35.05 1.42
C VAL A 253 -21.06 -34.24 2.15
N THR A 254 -21.21 -34.02 3.45
CA THR A 254 -20.29 -33.17 4.24
C THR A 254 -19.47 -33.95 5.27
N GLU A 255 -18.21 -33.56 5.43
CA GLU A 255 -17.19 -34.12 6.33
C GLU A 255 -16.64 -32.98 7.22
N LEU A 256 -16.87 -33.05 8.53
CA LEU A 256 -16.61 -31.94 9.48
C LEU A 256 -15.15 -31.80 9.95
N ALA A 257 -14.26 -32.70 9.53
CA ALA A 257 -12.88 -32.75 9.98
C ALA A 257 -11.97 -33.29 8.88
N ALA A 258 -12.16 -32.78 7.66
CA ALA A 258 -11.31 -33.12 6.53
C ALA A 258 -9.95 -32.43 6.69
N ALA A 259 -8.87 -33.08 6.26
CA ALA A 259 -7.56 -32.44 6.22
C ALA A 259 -7.58 -31.24 5.27
N ASN A 260 -7.06 -30.10 5.73
CA ASN A 260 -6.98 -28.86 4.96
C ASN A 260 -6.15 -29.09 3.67
N PRO A 261 -6.66 -28.72 2.48
CA PRO A 261 -6.00 -29.01 1.20
C PRO A 261 -4.71 -28.20 0.97
N ALA A 262 -4.55 -27.04 1.61
CA ALA A 262 -3.62 -25.99 1.18
C ALA A 262 -2.69 -25.46 2.29
N LEU A 263 -2.40 -26.28 3.30
CA LEU A 263 -1.61 -25.95 4.50
C LEU A 263 -0.12 -25.57 4.28
N ASN A 264 0.27 -25.13 3.07
CA ASN A 264 1.64 -24.74 2.69
C ASN A 264 1.67 -23.50 1.75
N GLY A 265 0.58 -22.73 1.65
CA GLY A 265 0.58 -21.39 1.04
C GLY A 265 1.09 -20.34 2.04
N ILE A 266 1.56 -19.19 1.55
CA ILE A 266 2.21 -18.13 2.36
C ILE A 266 1.34 -16.85 2.42
N THR A 267 0.03 -16.98 2.17
CA THR A 267 -0.97 -15.90 2.29
C THR A 267 -2.15 -16.32 3.18
N ALA A 268 -2.84 -15.33 3.76
CA ALA A 268 -3.66 -15.48 4.97
C ALA A 268 -4.98 -16.25 4.74
N TYR A 269 -4.93 -17.57 4.91
CA TYR A 269 -6.03 -18.49 4.61
C TYR A 269 -6.24 -19.51 5.74
N SER A 270 -7.46 -20.04 5.91
CA SER A 270 -7.88 -20.92 7.03
C SER A 270 -6.74 -21.80 7.54
N THR A 271 -6.27 -21.47 8.74
CA THR A 271 -5.04 -22.00 9.33
C THR A 271 -5.28 -23.32 10.08
N SER A 272 -6.54 -23.76 10.17
CA SER A 272 -6.92 -25.00 10.83
C SER A 272 -6.37 -26.22 10.11
N ALA A 273 -5.80 -27.16 10.88
CA ALA A 273 -5.35 -28.46 10.37
C ALA A 273 -6.51 -29.33 9.84
N THR A 274 -7.75 -29.06 10.27
CA THR A 274 -8.96 -29.74 9.77
C THR A 274 -10.11 -28.76 9.58
N VAL A 275 -10.71 -28.81 8.39
CA VAL A 275 -11.76 -27.90 7.93
C VAL A 275 -13.02 -28.67 7.53
N ILE A 276 -14.12 -27.97 7.29
CA ILE A 276 -15.32 -28.58 6.73
C ILE A 276 -15.09 -28.85 5.24
N LYS A 277 -15.63 -29.95 4.74
CA LYS A 277 -15.56 -30.33 3.33
C LYS A 277 -16.92 -30.80 2.85
N THR A 278 -17.45 -30.17 1.82
CA THR A 278 -18.73 -30.54 1.20
C THR A 278 -18.47 -31.04 -0.22
N THR A 279 -18.87 -32.28 -0.48
CA THR A 279 -18.81 -32.91 -1.81
C THR A 279 -20.18 -32.82 -2.45
N LYS A 280 -20.28 -32.15 -3.60
CA LYS A 280 -21.46 -32.20 -4.47
C LYS A 280 -21.26 -33.34 -5.46
N ALA A 281 -21.91 -34.47 -5.20
CA ALA A 281 -21.71 -35.69 -5.97
C ALA A 281 -22.31 -35.61 -7.39
N ALA A 282 -21.81 -36.44 -8.31
CA ALA A 282 -22.37 -36.61 -9.64
C ALA A 282 -23.86 -37.03 -9.55
N ALA A 283 -24.71 -36.30 -10.27
CA ALA A 283 -26.18 -36.35 -10.19
C ALA A 283 -26.78 -35.94 -8.81
N ALA A 284 -26.07 -35.11 -8.04
CA ALA A 284 -26.71 -34.22 -7.09
C ALA A 284 -27.51 -33.12 -7.82
N GLU A 285 -28.56 -32.63 -7.17
CA GLU A 285 -29.45 -31.59 -7.68
C GLU A 285 -28.71 -30.24 -7.80
N ASP A 286 -29.23 -29.34 -8.64
CA ASP A 286 -28.72 -27.99 -8.83
C ASP A 286 -28.86 -27.09 -7.59
N TRP A 287 -29.77 -27.45 -6.68
CA TRP A 287 -29.96 -26.87 -5.34
C TRP A 287 -29.34 -27.71 -4.20
N ALA A 288 -28.36 -28.58 -4.47
CA ALA A 288 -27.70 -29.35 -3.42
C ALA A 288 -26.86 -28.48 -2.46
N GLY A 289 -26.82 -28.84 -1.18
CA GLY A 289 -26.16 -28.06 -0.14
C GLY A 289 -26.24 -28.72 1.25
N THR A 290 -25.79 -28.02 2.27
CA THR A 290 -25.81 -28.50 3.66
C THR A 290 -26.30 -27.44 4.65
N THR A 291 -27.05 -27.87 5.66
CA THR A 291 -27.52 -27.03 6.77
C THR A 291 -26.52 -27.13 7.92
N LEU A 292 -26.05 -25.99 8.43
CA LEU A 292 -25.15 -25.92 9.59
C LEU A 292 -25.84 -26.51 10.83
N GLY A 293 -25.08 -27.18 11.70
CA GLY A 293 -25.58 -27.70 12.98
C GLY A 293 -25.85 -26.60 14.02
N ASP A 294 -25.37 -25.39 13.79
CA ASP A 294 -25.58 -24.21 14.65
C ASP A 294 -27.01 -23.66 14.52
N THR A 295 -27.77 -23.73 15.62
CA THR A 295 -29.15 -23.20 15.70
C THR A 295 -29.25 -21.87 16.47
N ALA A 296 -28.17 -21.10 16.58
CA ALA A 296 -28.24 -19.75 17.13
C ALA A 296 -29.05 -18.83 16.20
N THR A 297 -29.90 -17.97 16.78
CA THR A 297 -30.61 -16.93 16.04
C THR A 297 -29.65 -15.80 15.72
N LEU A 298 -29.49 -15.48 14.45
CA LEU A 298 -28.75 -14.32 13.98
C LEU A 298 -29.65 -13.07 14.08
N ALA A 299 -29.13 -12.00 14.66
CA ALA A 299 -29.85 -10.74 14.85
C ALA A 299 -29.64 -9.81 13.64
N ILE A 300 -29.95 -10.31 12.44
CA ILE A 300 -29.69 -9.61 11.17
C ILE A 300 -30.55 -8.35 11.08
N THR A 301 -29.90 -7.19 10.98
CA THR A 301 -30.53 -5.89 10.76
C THR A 301 -30.05 -5.30 9.43
N GLN A 302 -30.59 -4.15 9.03
CA GLN A 302 -30.09 -3.43 7.86
C GLN A 302 -28.67 -2.89 8.08
N ASP A 303 -28.33 -2.55 9.32
CA ASP A 303 -27.05 -1.98 9.74
C ASP A 303 -26.05 -3.06 10.24
N ARG A 304 -26.45 -4.34 10.16
CA ARG A 304 -25.65 -5.53 10.54
C ARG A 304 -26.15 -6.73 9.75
N SER A 305 -25.73 -6.80 8.50
CA SER A 305 -26.30 -7.66 7.47
C SER A 305 -25.36 -8.75 6.95
N ILE A 306 -24.07 -8.71 7.28
CA ILE A 306 -23.04 -9.52 6.61
C ILE A 306 -22.77 -10.84 7.35
N ILE A 307 -22.62 -11.93 6.60
CA ILE A 307 -21.99 -13.16 7.07
C ILE A 307 -20.81 -13.48 6.14
N SER A 308 -19.61 -13.72 6.66
CA SER A 308 -18.48 -14.21 5.86
C SER A 308 -18.25 -15.71 6.02
N VAL A 309 -17.61 -16.32 5.03
CA VAL A 309 -17.19 -17.73 5.02
C VAL A 309 -15.84 -17.85 4.29
N TRP A 310 -14.86 -18.47 4.93
CA TRP A 310 -13.64 -18.89 4.22
C TRP A 310 -13.94 -20.13 3.38
N VAL A 311 -13.62 -20.10 2.08
CA VAL A 311 -13.92 -21.17 1.10
C VAL A 311 -12.68 -21.50 0.28
N TYR A 312 -12.41 -22.80 0.09
CA TYR A 312 -11.48 -23.32 -0.93
C TYR A 312 -12.28 -24.01 -2.03
N SER A 313 -12.24 -23.44 -3.23
CA SER A 313 -12.94 -23.94 -4.40
C SER A 313 -12.00 -24.70 -5.35
N PRO A 314 -12.43 -25.76 -6.04
CA PRO A 314 -11.63 -26.39 -7.10
C PRO A 314 -11.55 -25.51 -8.37
N GLU A 315 -12.48 -24.55 -8.54
CA GLU A 315 -12.69 -23.74 -9.74
C GLU A 315 -13.11 -22.30 -9.34
N SER A 316 -12.72 -21.29 -10.10
CA SER A 316 -13.29 -19.94 -10.02
C SER A 316 -14.61 -19.87 -10.80
N GLY A 317 -15.38 -18.81 -10.59
CA GLY A 317 -16.72 -18.61 -11.16
C GLY A 317 -17.79 -19.57 -10.63
N VAL A 318 -17.57 -20.24 -9.50
CA VAL A 318 -18.54 -21.18 -8.93
C VAL A 318 -19.57 -20.41 -8.10
N PRO A 319 -20.87 -20.49 -8.43
CA PRO A 319 -21.94 -19.90 -7.62
C PRO A 319 -22.04 -20.59 -6.26
N VAL A 320 -21.92 -19.80 -5.18
CA VAL A 320 -22.15 -20.22 -3.79
C VAL A 320 -23.31 -19.42 -3.22
N LEU A 321 -24.38 -20.10 -2.80
CA LEU A 321 -25.51 -19.46 -2.12
C LEU A 321 -25.36 -19.65 -0.61
N LEU A 322 -25.56 -18.57 0.16
CA LEU A 322 -25.83 -18.65 1.60
C LEU A 322 -27.30 -18.27 1.87
N LYS A 323 -27.99 -19.12 2.62
CA LYS A 323 -29.41 -18.95 2.99
C LYS A 323 -29.55 -18.88 4.51
N VAL A 324 -30.30 -17.90 4.97
CA VAL A 324 -30.73 -17.76 6.36
C VAL A 324 -32.25 -17.83 6.44
N GLU A 325 -32.79 -18.66 7.33
CA GLU A 325 -34.23 -18.95 7.38
C GLU A 325 -34.73 -19.22 8.81
N ASN A 326 -36.06 -19.19 8.97
CA ASN A 326 -36.73 -19.60 10.20
C ASN A 326 -37.00 -21.10 10.21
N ALA A 327 -36.43 -21.81 11.18
CA ALA A 327 -36.56 -23.26 11.32
C ALA A 327 -38.01 -23.76 11.55
N ASP A 328 -38.93 -22.89 11.98
CA ASP A 328 -40.35 -23.19 12.18
C ASP A 328 -41.26 -22.67 11.03
N ASP A 329 -40.75 -21.86 10.09
CA ASP A 329 -41.51 -21.25 8.98
C ASP A 329 -40.63 -21.01 7.74
N ASP A 330 -40.67 -21.93 6.78
CA ASP A 330 -39.88 -21.88 5.53
C ASP A 330 -40.26 -20.74 4.57
N THR A 331 -41.27 -19.93 4.91
CA THR A 331 -41.63 -18.69 4.21
C THR A 331 -40.95 -17.44 4.75
N GLN A 332 -40.11 -17.57 5.79
CA GLN A 332 -39.28 -16.50 6.33
C GLN A 332 -37.81 -16.79 6.05
N THR A 333 -37.28 -16.21 4.98
CA THR A 333 -35.91 -16.46 4.50
C THR A 333 -35.30 -15.21 3.89
N ALA A 334 -33.97 -15.14 3.89
CA ALA A 334 -33.17 -14.31 2.99
C ALA A 334 -32.05 -15.18 2.39
N GLU A 335 -31.59 -14.83 1.19
CA GLU A 335 -30.68 -15.64 0.36
C GLU A 335 -29.72 -14.69 -0.37
N VAL A 336 -28.41 -14.99 -0.37
CA VAL A 336 -27.38 -14.18 -1.04
C VAL A 336 -26.52 -15.12 -1.90
N LEU A 337 -26.21 -14.70 -3.13
CA LEU A 337 -25.44 -15.46 -4.10
C LEU A 337 -24.12 -14.73 -4.37
N VAL A 338 -23.02 -15.40 -4.06
CA VAL A 338 -21.64 -14.93 -4.32
C VAL A 338 -20.98 -15.92 -5.27
N TYR A 339 -19.97 -15.49 -6.02
CA TYR A 339 -19.18 -16.37 -6.90
C TYR A 339 -17.76 -16.49 -6.36
N THR A 340 -17.16 -17.68 -6.48
CA THR A 340 -15.74 -17.88 -6.16
C THR A 340 -14.88 -17.12 -7.16
N THR A 341 -13.92 -16.34 -6.69
CA THR A 341 -12.99 -15.57 -7.52
C THR A 341 -11.74 -16.40 -7.87
N VAL A 342 -11.32 -17.32 -7.00
CA VAL A 342 -10.07 -18.09 -7.17
C VAL A 342 -10.31 -19.59 -7.38
N ALA A 343 -9.30 -20.26 -7.94
CA ALA A 343 -9.34 -21.69 -8.28
C ALA A 343 -8.20 -22.44 -7.60
N SER A 344 -8.52 -23.45 -6.79
CA SER A 344 -7.55 -24.22 -5.98
C SER A 344 -6.70 -23.36 -5.02
N ALA A 345 -7.28 -22.26 -4.55
CA ALA A 345 -6.83 -21.45 -3.43
C ALA A 345 -8.02 -21.24 -2.46
N TRP A 346 -7.75 -20.65 -1.30
CA TRP A 346 -8.78 -20.18 -0.38
C TRP A 346 -9.16 -18.72 -0.71
N GLU A 347 -10.38 -18.33 -0.37
CA GLU A 347 -10.87 -16.95 -0.43
C GLU A 347 -11.96 -16.71 0.63
N LYS A 348 -12.17 -15.45 1.01
CA LYS A 348 -13.21 -15.03 1.96
C LYS A 348 -14.43 -14.55 1.19
N LEU A 349 -15.52 -15.32 1.23
CA LEU A 349 -16.79 -14.95 0.60
C LEU A 349 -17.67 -14.19 1.60
N SER A 350 -17.95 -12.93 1.31
CA SER A 350 -18.83 -12.07 2.14
C SER A 350 -20.25 -12.02 1.58
N PHE A 351 -21.22 -12.47 2.37
CA PHE A 351 -22.63 -12.54 2.04
C PHE A 351 -23.39 -11.42 2.75
N ASP A 352 -23.55 -10.26 2.08
CA ASP A 352 -24.38 -9.16 2.57
C ASP A 352 -25.87 -9.41 2.32
N PHE A 353 -26.64 -9.58 3.40
CA PHE A 353 -28.09 -9.78 3.31
C PHE A 353 -28.92 -8.50 3.05
N THR A 354 -28.33 -7.31 2.87
CA THR A 354 -29.07 -6.22 2.20
C THR A 354 -29.21 -6.47 0.69
N ASN A 355 -28.15 -7.02 0.08
CA ASN A 355 -28.08 -7.36 -1.34
C ASN A 355 -28.54 -8.82 -1.63
N VAL A 356 -29.79 -9.14 -1.26
CA VAL A 356 -30.37 -10.47 -1.49
C VAL A 356 -30.44 -10.86 -2.97
N ALA A 357 -30.26 -12.14 -3.26
CA ALA A 357 -30.21 -12.71 -4.60
C ALA A 357 -31.50 -12.49 -5.41
N ASP A 358 -31.36 -12.42 -6.73
CA ASP A 358 -32.41 -11.91 -7.62
C ASP A 358 -33.68 -12.79 -7.62
N GLY A 359 -34.84 -12.17 -7.41
CA GLY A 359 -36.13 -12.84 -7.27
C GLY A 359 -36.38 -13.56 -5.93
N THR A 360 -35.47 -13.48 -4.96
CA THR A 360 -35.65 -14.01 -3.60
C THR A 360 -36.41 -13.01 -2.69
N GLN A 361 -36.47 -13.29 -1.39
CA GLN A 361 -37.17 -12.44 -0.43
C GLN A 361 -36.24 -11.43 0.23
N GLN A 362 -36.56 -10.14 0.05
CA GLN A 362 -35.92 -9.00 0.69
C GLN A 362 -35.86 -9.15 2.22
N LEU A 363 -34.72 -8.74 2.80
CA LEU A 363 -34.45 -8.83 4.22
C LEU A 363 -35.55 -8.16 5.05
N ASN A 364 -36.02 -8.88 6.07
CA ASN A 364 -36.96 -8.36 7.06
C ASN A 364 -36.44 -8.65 8.47
N PRO A 365 -35.96 -7.62 9.20
CA PRO A 365 -35.51 -7.76 10.60
C PRO A 365 -36.61 -8.19 11.59
N GLU A 366 -37.89 -8.26 11.20
CA GLU A 366 -38.94 -8.89 12.01
C GLU A 366 -38.92 -10.44 11.98
N PHE A 367 -38.13 -11.05 11.10
CA PHE A 367 -38.02 -12.52 10.97
C PHE A 367 -37.00 -13.13 11.95
N THR A 368 -37.15 -14.43 12.23
CA THR A 368 -36.23 -15.18 13.09
C THR A 368 -35.29 -16.03 12.23
N PHE A 369 -34.06 -15.59 12.03
CA PHE A 369 -33.05 -16.31 11.24
C PHE A 369 -32.24 -17.26 12.14
N ASN A 370 -32.67 -18.51 12.30
CA ASN A 370 -32.06 -19.48 13.20
C ASN A 370 -31.66 -20.82 12.56
N LYS A 371 -31.89 -20.97 11.24
CA LYS A 371 -31.34 -22.03 10.39
C LYS A 371 -30.50 -21.39 9.28
N LYS A 372 -29.33 -21.97 9.01
CA LYS A 372 -28.34 -21.47 8.06
C LYS A 372 -27.91 -22.60 7.12
N SER A 373 -27.94 -22.38 5.82
CA SER A 373 -27.66 -23.40 4.80
C SER A 373 -26.75 -22.84 3.70
N ILE A 374 -25.69 -23.57 3.34
CA ILE A 374 -24.75 -23.20 2.27
C ILE A 374 -24.85 -24.18 1.10
N PHE A 375 -24.80 -23.66 -0.12
CA PHE A 375 -24.98 -24.40 -1.37
C PHE A 375 -23.80 -24.06 -2.29
N PHE A 376 -22.96 -25.04 -2.60
CA PHE A 376 -21.86 -24.87 -3.55
C PHE A 376 -22.30 -25.29 -4.96
N ASP A 377 -21.80 -24.60 -5.99
CA ASP A 377 -22.13 -24.86 -7.40
C ASP A 377 -23.66 -24.71 -7.66
N PHE A 378 -24.28 -23.70 -7.03
CA PHE A 378 -25.74 -23.48 -7.04
C PHE A 378 -26.27 -23.17 -8.45
N LEU A 379 -27.46 -23.69 -8.79
CA LEU A 379 -28.06 -23.65 -10.15
C LEU A 379 -27.30 -24.43 -11.24
N VAL A 380 -26.29 -25.23 -10.89
CA VAL A 380 -25.54 -26.08 -11.83
C VAL A 380 -25.90 -27.56 -11.64
N GLU A 381 -26.30 -28.29 -12.69
CA GLU A 381 -26.47 -29.75 -12.62
C GLU A 381 -25.10 -30.45 -12.47
N ALA A 382 -24.87 -31.17 -11.36
CA ALA A 382 -23.58 -31.81 -11.10
C ALA A 382 -23.34 -33.02 -12.02
N SER A 383 -22.54 -32.83 -13.08
CA SER A 383 -22.20 -33.90 -14.04
C SER A 383 -21.07 -34.84 -13.56
N GLU A 384 -20.29 -34.40 -12.57
CA GLU A 384 -19.25 -35.16 -11.86
C GLU A 384 -19.16 -34.73 -10.38
N ASP A 385 -18.30 -35.37 -9.58
CA ASP A 385 -18.12 -35.04 -8.16
C ASP A 385 -17.26 -33.77 -8.00
N LYS A 386 -17.84 -32.65 -7.53
CA LYS A 386 -17.08 -31.46 -7.10
C LYS A 386 -16.85 -31.48 -5.58
N VAL A 387 -15.69 -31.02 -5.11
CA VAL A 387 -15.29 -31.01 -3.69
C VAL A 387 -14.86 -29.60 -3.29
N PHE A 388 -15.57 -29.04 -2.31
CA PHE A 388 -15.29 -27.74 -1.71
C PHE A 388 -14.85 -27.94 -0.27
N TYR A 389 -13.95 -27.08 0.22
CA TYR A 389 -13.61 -26.99 1.64
C TYR A 389 -14.01 -25.61 2.14
N TRP A 390 -14.37 -25.48 3.41
CA TRP A 390 -14.79 -24.22 4.00
C TRP A 390 -14.63 -24.22 5.52
N ASP A 391 -14.51 -23.04 6.10
CA ASP A 391 -14.24 -22.84 7.53
C ASP A 391 -14.72 -21.45 8.00
N ASP A 392 -14.59 -21.20 9.30
CA ASP A 392 -14.64 -19.87 9.94
C ASP A 392 -15.82 -18.97 9.53
N VAL A 393 -17.04 -19.51 9.62
CA VAL A 393 -18.28 -18.77 9.31
C VAL A 393 -18.55 -17.71 10.38
N THR A 394 -18.66 -16.44 9.97
CA THR A 394 -18.71 -15.29 10.88
C THR A 394 -19.93 -14.42 10.62
N PHE A 395 -20.82 -14.23 11.61
CA PHE A 395 -21.83 -13.18 11.54
C PHE A 395 -21.22 -11.88 12.08
N VAL A 396 -20.77 -11.03 11.16
CA VAL A 396 -20.03 -9.77 11.41
C VAL A 396 -20.78 -8.91 12.43
N GLU A 397 -20.05 -8.24 13.33
CA GLU A 397 -20.57 -7.25 14.28
C GLU A 397 -21.01 -5.97 13.54
N GLN A 398 -21.41 -4.96 14.31
CA GLN A 398 -21.67 -3.62 13.81
C GLN A 398 -20.55 -2.73 14.36
N GLU A 399 -19.95 -1.90 13.50
CA GLU A 399 -18.92 -0.94 13.91
C GLU A 399 -19.46 0.04 14.97
N ASP A 400 -18.84 0.07 16.14
CA ASP A 400 -19.37 0.70 17.35
C ASP A 400 -18.92 2.18 17.42
N THR A 401 -19.65 3.04 16.69
CA THR A 401 -19.31 4.46 16.45
C THR A 401 -19.27 5.33 17.72
N THR A 402 -18.10 5.41 18.37
CA THR A 402 -17.87 6.25 19.56
C THR A 402 -16.51 6.95 19.61
N ASP A 403 -16.46 8.19 19.09
CA ASP A 403 -15.55 9.35 19.37
C ASP A 403 -14.04 9.16 19.70
N PRO A 404 -13.14 10.03 19.19
CA PRO A 404 -12.00 9.54 18.40
C PRO A 404 -10.59 9.79 19.02
N VAL A 405 -9.61 9.00 18.55
CA VAL A 405 -8.15 9.24 18.60
C VAL A 405 -7.50 8.56 17.38
N ASP A 406 -6.46 9.15 16.79
CA ASP A 406 -5.80 8.82 15.51
C ASP A 406 -4.37 9.45 15.49
N PRO A 407 -3.35 9.06 14.66
CA PRO A 407 -3.19 7.97 13.67
C PRO A 407 -2.09 6.93 14.09
N VAL A 408 -1.54 5.96 13.31
CA VAL A 408 -1.36 5.75 11.84
C VAL A 408 -1.27 4.22 11.48
N ASP A 409 -1.36 3.84 10.19
CA ASP A 409 -1.34 2.46 9.60
C ASP A 409 -0.23 2.27 8.51
N PRO A 410 0.36 1.05 8.33
CA PRO A 410 0.37 0.32 7.01
C PRO A 410 0.55 -1.26 7.08
N VAL A 411 0.38 -2.19 6.10
CA VAL A 411 -0.22 -2.35 4.72
C VAL A 411 -0.36 -3.87 4.32
N ASP A 412 -0.89 -4.16 3.11
CA ASP A 412 -1.22 -5.44 2.39
C ASP A 412 -0.06 -6.44 2.03
N PRO A 413 -0.35 -7.75 1.72
CA PRO A 413 -0.10 -8.28 0.35
C PRO A 413 -1.05 -9.39 -0.25
N VAL A 414 -1.66 -9.05 -1.40
CA VAL A 414 -2.30 -9.82 -2.53
C VAL A 414 -1.92 -11.27 -2.96
N ASP A 415 -2.89 -12.00 -3.59
CA ASP A 415 -2.79 -12.98 -4.73
C ASP A 415 -4.22 -13.40 -5.25
N PRO A 416 -4.45 -14.22 -6.32
CA PRO A 416 -4.16 -14.16 -7.78
C PRO A 416 -5.41 -13.85 -8.68
N VAL A 417 -5.27 -13.89 -10.03
CA VAL A 417 -6.26 -13.38 -11.03
C VAL A 417 -6.65 -14.38 -12.16
N ASP A 418 -7.95 -14.50 -12.52
CA ASP A 418 -8.51 -14.99 -13.83
C ASP A 418 -10.06 -14.80 -13.86
N PRO A 419 -10.76 -14.64 -15.02
CA PRO A 419 -10.48 -13.84 -16.23
C PRO A 419 -11.25 -12.49 -16.23
N VAL A 420 -10.99 -11.62 -17.21
CA VAL A 420 -11.52 -10.23 -17.27
C VAL A 420 -13.05 -10.13 -17.46
N ASP A 421 -13.73 -9.66 -16.43
CA ASP A 421 -14.97 -8.86 -16.51
C ASP A 421 -14.62 -7.34 -16.50
N PRO A 422 -15.54 -6.43 -16.89
CA PRO A 422 -15.29 -4.99 -16.86
C PRO A 422 -15.14 -4.47 -15.41
N PRO A 423 -14.43 -3.34 -15.18
CA PRO A 423 -13.81 -3.08 -13.88
C PRO A 423 -14.79 -2.42 -12.92
N GLU A 424 -14.92 -2.97 -11.70
CA GLU A 424 -15.80 -2.47 -10.64
C GLU A 424 -15.13 -1.44 -9.69
N GLY A 425 -14.00 -0.85 -10.10
CA GLY A 425 -13.38 0.30 -9.43
C GLY A 425 -13.27 1.49 -10.39
N ASP A 426 -13.18 2.72 -9.89
CA ASP A 426 -13.15 3.92 -10.74
C ASP A 426 -11.83 4.11 -11.52
N SER A 427 -10.84 3.23 -11.35
CA SER A 427 -9.68 3.13 -12.25
C SER A 427 -9.09 1.72 -12.32
N VAL A 428 -8.25 1.49 -13.34
CA VAL A 428 -7.26 0.41 -13.39
C VAL A 428 -5.87 1.02 -13.47
N VAL A 429 -5.04 0.76 -12.45
CA VAL A 429 -3.65 1.19 -12.39
C VAL A 429 -2.78 0.30 -13.28
N ILE A 430 -2.03 0.94 -14.18
CA ILE A 430 -0.98 0.34 -15.01
C ILE A 430 0.36 0.43 -14.29
N PHE A 431 0.67 1.60 -13.70
CA PHE A 431 1.85 1.84 -12.87
C PHE A 431 1.60 2.98 -11.87
N ASN A 432 1.91 2.75 -10.60
CA ASN A 432 1.99 3.75 -9.53
C ASN A 432 2.98 3.22 -8.48
N ASP A 433 4.08 3.95 -8.22
CA ASP A 433 5.17 3.64 -7.25
C ASP A 433 5.86 2.25 -7.32
N ALA A 434 5.32 1.28 -8.06
CA ALA A 434 5.74 -0.10 -8.06
C ALA A 434 5.66 -0.73 -9.46
N ALA A 435 6.63 -1.60 -9.78
CA ALA A 435 6.66 -2.32 -11.04
C ALA A 435 5.53 -3.34 -11.14
N ASN A 436 4.48 -3.03 -11.89
CA ASN A 436 3.37 -3.93 -12.17
C ASN A 436 3.81 -5.11 -13.09
N PRO A 437 3.88 -6.36 -12.62
CA PRO A 437 4.33 -7.50 -13.45
C PRO A 437 3.33 -7.84 -14.57
N SER A 438 2.05 -7.51 -14.36
CA SER A 438 0.96 -7.68 -15.32
C SER A 438 0.93 -6.57 -16.39
N TRP A 439 1.65 -5.46 -16.20
CA TRP A 439 1.77 -4.33 -17.11
C TRP A 439 3.21 -3.83 -17.22
N ILE A 440 4.10 -4.71 -17.71
CA ILE A 440 5.54 -4.47 -17.68
C ILE A 440 5.96 -3.25 -18.53
N ALA A 441 6.88 -2.45 -17.99
CA ALA A 441 7.56 -1.38 -18.71
C ALA A 441 8.49 -1.97 -19.79
N TRP A 442 8.38 -1.47 -21.03
CA TRP A 442 8.87 -2.14 -22.23
C TRP A 442 9.38 -1.16 -23.30
N ASP A 443 10.37 -1.60 -24.09
CA ASP A 443 10.83 -0.94 -25.30
C ASP A 443 10.74 -1.87 -26.52
N CYS A 444 10.34 -1.35 -27.67
CA CYS A 444 10.00 -2.22 -28.80
C CYS A 444 11.22 -2.80 -29.56
N CYS A 445 12.37 -2.12 -29.53
CA CYS A 445 13.56 -2.51 -30.31
C CYS A 445 14.85 -1.69 -30.03
N GLY A 446 14.85 -0.75 -29.08
CA GLY A 446 16.03 -0.02 -28.65
C GLY A 446 17.04 -0.93 -27.93
N GLY A 447 16.55 -1.96 -27.23
CA GLY A 447 17.38 -2.86 -26.44
C GLY A 447 17.82 -2.24 -25.11
N THR A 448 16.96 -1.36 -24.58
CA THR A 448 17.08 -0.81 -23.23
C THR A 448 16.57 -1.83 -22.20
N THR A 449 16.51 -1.45 -20.94
CA THR A 449 15.76 -2.18 -19.92
C THR A 449 15.20 -1.11 -18.98
N PRO A 450 13.91 -0.77 -19.11
CA PRO A 450 13.24 0.14 -18.19
C PRO A 450 13.45 -0.31 -16.74
N ALA A 451 13.63 0.66 -15.85
CA ALA A 451 13.89 0.42 -14.44
C ALA A 451 13.03 1.35 -13.61
N VAL A 452 12.47 0.84 -12.51
CA VAL A 452 11.89 1.69 -11.47
C VAL A 452 13.03 2.34 -10.70
N VAL A 453 12.95 3.65 -10.51
CA VAL A 453 13.93 4.47 -9.79
C VAL A 453 13.20 5.49 -8.94
N THR A 454 13.67 5.69 -7.71
CA THR A 454 13.19 6.78 -6.86
C THR A 454 13.54 8.12 -7.50
N ASP A 455 12.56 9.03 -7.65
CA ASP A 455 12.83 10.40 -8.09
C ASP A 455 13.47 11.23 -6.96
N SER A 456 13.90 12.45 -7.27
CA SER A 456 14.35 13.43 -6.26
C SER A 456 13.22 14.30 -5.70
N ASP A 457 11.97 14.01 -6.06
CA ASP A 457 10.76 14.68 -5.61
C ASP A 457 9.94 13.62 -4.89
N ASP A 458 9.91 13.67 -3.55
CA ASP A 458 9.32 12.62 -2.72
C ASP A 458 7.80 12.45 -2.98
N SER A 459 7.16 13.44 -3.62
CA SER A 459 5.75 13.46 -4.05
C SER A 459 5.42 12.53 -5.25
N TYR A 460 6.45 11.94 -5.87
CA TYR A 460 6.38 11.03 -7.02
C TYR A 460 7.27 9.79 -6.82
N GLY A 461 7.40 9.38 -5.55
CA GLY A 461 8.16 8.23 -5.03
C GLY A 461 9.09 7.53 -6.02
N ALA A 462 8.61 6.44 -6.64
CA ALA A 462 9.39 5.54 -7.47
C ALA A 462 8.80 5.36 -8.89
N ALA A 463 9.27 6.19 -9.81
CA ALA A 463 8.83 6.23 -11.21
C ALA A 463 9.59 5.27 -12.16
N THR A 464 9.03 4.99 -13.34
CA THR A 464 9.69 4.20 -14.40
C THR A 464 10.61 5.08 -15.26
N GLU A 465 11.94 4.82 -15.26
CA GLU A 465 12.87 5.46 -16.21
C GLU A 465 12.78 4.81 -17.61
N LEU A 466 12.59 5.66 -18.62
CA LEU A 466 12.59 5.32 -20.04
C LEU A 466 13.67 6.13 -20.79
N GLU A 467 14.47 5.46 -21.62
CA GLU A 467 15.51 6.07 -22.46
C GLU A 467 15.24 5.84 -23.96
N VAL A 468 15.57 6.83 -24.81
CA VAL A 468 15.42 6.77 -26.26
C VAL A 468 16.80 6.70 -26.91
N VAL A 469 17.28 5.48 -27.18
CA VAL A 469 18.59 5.21 -27.77
C VAL A 469 18.56 5.13 -29.31
N GLY A 470 17.38 5.05 -29.94
CA GLY A 470 17.24 4.95 -31.39
C GLY A 470 15.82 5.19 -31.94
N GLU A 471 15.54 4.62 -33.11
CA GLU A 471 14.21 4.57 -33.70
C GLU A 471 13.36 3.50 -32.98
N GLN A 472 12.70 3.88 -31.88
CA GLN A 472 11.94 2.99 -30.99
C GLN A 472 10.64 3.65 -30.49
N VAL A 473 9.78 2.85 -29.84
CA VAL A 473 8.71 3.32 -28.93
C VAL A 473 8.89 2.64 -27.58
N ASN A 474 8.47 3.34 -26.51
CA ASN A 474 8.54 2.90 -25.12
C ASN A 474 7.15 3.00 -24.48
N GLY A 475 6.92 2.27 -23.40
CA GLY A 475 5.67 2.34 -22.64
C GLY A 475 5.47 1.13 -21.73
N PHE A 476 4.20 0.78 -21.49
CA PHE A 476 3.75 -0.32 -20.64
C PHE A 476 2.89 -1.29 -21.45
N SER A 477 2.97 -2.58 -21.16
CA SER A 477 2.19 -3.60 -21.88
C SER A 477 1.86 -4.82 -21.03
N SER A 478 0.63 -5.31 -21.17
CA SER A 478 0.21 -6.58 -20.58
C SER A 478 0.47 -7.81 -21.48
N ARG A 479 1.13 -7.63 -22.63
CA ARG A 479 1.38 -8.73 -23.57
C ARG A 479 2.52 -9.65 -23.09
N ALA A 480 2.21 -10.94 -22.96
CA ALA A 480 3.18 -11.95 -22.54
C ALA A 480 4.41 -12.12 -23.48
N ASP A 481 4.31 -11.75 -24.76
CA ASP A 481 5.46 -11.75 -25.68
C ASP A 481 6.32 -10.47 -25.61
N HIS A 482 5.84 -9.43 -24.93
CA HIS A 482 6.63 -8.27 -24.51
C HIS A 482 7.35 -8.51 -23.17
N GLY A 483 6.84 -9.42 -22.33
CA GLY A 483 7.49 -9.87 -21.09
C GLY A 483 6.59 -9.93 -19.85
N ALA A 484 5.33 -9.48 -19.95
CA ALA A 484 4.41 -9.45 -18.82
C ALA A 484 4.07 -10.84 -18.27
N THR A 485 3.90 -10.94 -16.96
CA THR A 485 3.48 -12.15 -16.23
C THR A 485 2.09 -11.95 -15.69
N ASN A 486 1.15 -12.85 -15.99
CA ASN A 486 -0.28 -12.73 -15.69
C ASN A 486 -0.97 -11.48 -16.27
N GLY A 487 -0.30 -10.77 -17.19
CA GLY A 487 -0.85 -9.64 -17.91
C GLY A 487 -2.05 -10.00 -18.78
N SER A 488 -3.10 -9.17 -18.68
CA SER A 488 -4.32 -9.27 -19.47
C SER A 488 -4.70 -7.89 -20.06
N PRO A 489 -5.41 -7.83 -21.20
CA PRO A 489 -5.96 -6.57 -21.70
C PRO A 489 -7.00 -5.97 -20.75
N ILE A 490 -7.03 -4.64 -20.62
CA ILE A 490 -8.04 -3.90 -19.87
C ILE A 490 -9.30 -3.74 -20.74
N ASP A 491 -10.47 -4.11 -20.21
CA ASP A 491 -11.76 -3.72 -20.78
C ASP A 491 -12.22 -2.40 -20.13
N ALA A 492 -12.05 -1.28 -20.85
CA ALA A 492 -12.54 0.04 -20.44
C ALA A 492 -13.86 0.42 -21.17
N SER A 493 -14.61 -0.56 -21.70
CA SER A 493 -15.81 -0.29 -22.51
C SER A 493 -16.96 0.31 -21.71
N ALA A 494 -17.04 0.05 -20.41
CA ALA A 494 -17.95 0.73 -19.48
C ALA A 494 -17.71 2.25 -19.47
N TRP A 495 -16.46 2.69 -19.59
CA TRP A 495 -16.02 4.08 -19.48
C TRP A 495 -15.86 4.78 -20.84
N ALA A 496 -16.18 4.11 -21.95
CA ALA A 496 -16.02 4.61 -23.31
C ALA A 496 -16.73 5.96 -23.62
N ASN A 497 -17.66 6.40 -22.75
CA ASN A 497 -18.39 7.67 -22.87
C ASN A 497 -18.27 8.52 -21.58
N GLY A 498 -17.14 8.47 -20.89
CA GLY A 498 -16.93 9.26 -19.67
C GLY A 498 -15.54 9.18 -19.05
N GLY A 499 -14.72 8.18 -19.40
CA GLY A 499 -13.40 7.93 -18.83
C GLY A 499 -12.21 8.42 -19.66
N SER A 500 -11.00 8.24 -19.11
CA SER A 500 -9.74 8.69 -19.69
C SER A 500 -8.59 7.69 -19.48
N ILE A 501 -7.44 7.96 -20.11
CA ILE A 501 -6.15 7.34 -19.79
C ILE A 501 -5.18 8.46 -19.44
N SER A 502 -4.55 8.35 -18.28
CA SER A 502 -3.76 9.42 -17.66
C SER A 502 -2.38 8.94 -17.25
N PHE A 503 -1.38 9.82 -17.26
CA PHE A 503 -0.03 9.59 -16.74
C PHE A 503 0.70 10.91 -16.45
N ASP A 504 1.67 10.87 -15.55
CA ASP A 504 2.63 11.94 -15.33
C ASP A 504 3.99 11.63 -15.98
N LEU A 505 4.70 12.66 -16.41
CA LEU A 505 6.01 12.52 -17.06
C LEU A 505 6.94 13.69 -16.71
N LYS A 506 8.18 13.36 -16.31
CA LYS A 506 9.28 14.30 -16.07
C LYS A 506 10.44 14.00 -17.01
N LEU A 507 10.88 14.98 -17.80
CA LEU A 507 12.01 14.82 -18.72
C LEU A 507 13.32 14.99 -17.94
N THR A 508 14.17 13.97 -17.89
CA THR A 508 15.47 14.00 -17.17
C THR A 508 16.67 14.16 -18.09
N ALA A 509 16.49 14.03 -19.42
CA ALA A 509 17.43 14.50 -20.42
C ALA A 509 16.72 14.89 -21.73
N GLU A 510 17.17 15.98 -22.37
CA GLU A 510 16.63 16.44 -23.66
C GLU A 510 17.29 15.76 -24.88
N GLY A 511 16.54 14.91 -25.59
CA GLY A 511 16.88 14.44 -26.94
C GLY A 511 16.47 15.39 -28.09
N GLY A 512 15.99 16.60 -27.77
CA GLY A 512 15.62 17.62 -28.77
C GLY A 512 14.39 17.31 -29.63
N ALA A 513 13.45 16.52 -29.12
CA ALA A 513 12.18 16.24 -29.78
C ALA A 513 11.25 17.47 -29.79
N THR A 514 10.46 17.65 -30.85
CA THR A 514 9.50 18.77 -31.01
C THR A 514 8.06 18.30 -31.18
N ASP A 515 7.80 17.02 -30.99
CA ASP A 515 6.52 16.33 -31.10
C ASP A 515 6.66 15.03 -30.30
N TRP A 516 5.82 14.84 -29.30
CA TRP A 516 5.74 13.61 -28.50
C TRP A 516 4.39 12.95 -28.74
N LYS A 517 4.38 11.63 -28.78
CA LYS A 517 3.22 10.80 -29.04
C LYS A 517 2.74 10.10 -27.77
N PHE A 518 1.43 10.12 -27.60
CA PHE A 518 0.71 9.14 -26.82
C PHE A 518 0.07 8.16 -27.81
N LYS A 519 0.30 6.87 -27.63
CA LYS A 519 -0.28 5.83 -28.49
C LYS A 519 -0.79 4.68 -27.64
N VAL A 520 -2.01 4.25 -27.91
CA VAL A 520 -2.66 3.15 -27.19
C VAL A 520 -3.03 2.07 -28.20
N GLU A 521 -2.74 0.82 -27.90
CA GLU A 521 -3.11 -0.34 -28.72
C GLU A 521 -4.09 -1.27 -27.99
N SER A 522 -4.97 -1.90 -28.76
CA SER A 522 -5.86 -2.95 -28.31
C SER A 522 -6.01 -4.07 -29.32
N ASN A 523 -6.53 -5.22 -28.89
CA ASN A 523 -6.72 -6.43 -29.69
C ASN A 523 -5.40 -6.94 -30.36
N GLY A 524 -4.28 -6.87 -29.64
CA GLY A 524 -2.95 -7.22 -30.16
C GLY A 524 -2.45 -6.24 -31.23
N GLY A 525 -2.89 -4.98 -31.18
CA GLY A 525 -2.48 -3.92 -32.09
C GLY A 525 -3.25 -3.90 -33.42
N THR A 526 -4.38 -4.61 -33.54
CA THR A 526 -5.29 -4.41 -34.69
C THR A 526 -6.07 -3.11 -34.60
N ASN A 527 -6.22 -2.59 -33.39
CA ASN A 527 -6.87 -1.33 -33.06
C ASN A 527 -5.88 -0.44 -32.32
N PHE A 528 -5.88 0.86 -32.63
CA PHE A 528 -5.00 1.81 -31.96
C PHE A 528 -5.47 3.26 -32.14
N ALA A 529 -5.08 4.10 -31.19
CA ALA A 529 -5.10 5.56 -31.31
C ALA A 529 -3.66 6.09 -31.21
N GLU A 530 -3.33 7.14 -31.96
CA GLU A 530 -2.06 7.88 -31.83
C GLU A 530 -2.37 9.38 -31.86
N LEU A 531 -2.04 10.07 -30.76
CA LEU A 531 -2.25 11.50 -30.55
C LEU A 531 -0.92 12.17 -30.21
N SER A 532 -0.82 13.48 -30.41
CA SER A 532 0.31 14.26 -29.87
C SER A 532 -0.03 14.74 -28.46
N LEU A 533 0.97 14.77 -27.58
CA LEU A 533 0.86 15.47 -26.29
C LEU A 533 0.59 16.96 -26.56
N ALA A 534 -0.36 17.55 -25.83
CA ALA A 534 -0.80 18.93 -26.03
C ALA A 534 0.31 19.93 -25.66
N GLU A 535 1.05 19.65 -24.58
CA GLU A 535 2.29 20.32 -24.22
C GLU A 535 3.50 19.40 -24.40
N LEU A 536 4.66 19.97 -24.73
CA LEU A 536 5.92 19.23 -24.69
C LEU A 536 6.37 19.03 -23.23
N PRO A 537 6.92 17.85 -22.89
CA PRO A 537 7.67 17.63 -21.66
C PRO A 537 8.77 18.67 -21.46
N GLU A 538 9.03 19.03 -20.20
CA GLU A 538 10.00 20.04 -19.81
C GLU A 538 11.06 19.45 -18.87
N LEU A 539 12.30 19.90 -19.00
CA LEU A 539 13.45 19.34 -18.28
C LEU A 539 13.28 19.54 -16.77
N ASP A 540 13.57 18.49 -16.00
CA ASP A 540 13.49 18.41 -14.54
C ASP A 540 12.12 18.80 -13.94
N THR A 541 11.05 18.79 -14.75
CA THR A 541 9.70 19.25 -14.39
C THR A 541 8.68 18.15 -14.67
N TRP A 542 7.94 17.72 -13.64
CA TRP A 542 6.76 16.85 -13.80
C TRP A 542 5.63 17.56 -14.55
N LYS A 543 4.99 16.87 -15.49
CA LYS A 543 3.81 17.34 -16.23
C LYS A 543 2.77 16.23 -16.38
N HIS A 544 1.51 16.60 -16.23
CA HIS A 544 0.39 15.70 -16.45
C HIS A 544 -0.08 15.62 -17.92
N TYR A 545 -0.55 14.42 -18.30
CA TYR A 545 -1.21 14.15 -19.57
C TYR A 545 -2.40 13.18 -19.40
N SER A 546 -3.62 13.67 -19.59
CA SER A 546 -4.85 12.85 -19.69
C SER A 546 -5.44 12.90 -21.10
N PHE A 547 -6.03 11.79 -21.55
CA PHE A 547 -6.64 11.61 -22.86
C PHE A 547 -7.98 10.88 -22.75
N ASP A 548 -9.07 11.51 -23.21
CA ASP A 548 -10.41 10.92 -23.21
C ASP A 548 -10.46 9.57 -23.96
N LEU A 549 -11.02 8.53 -23.32
CA LEU A 549 -11.34 7.26 -23.98
C LEU A 549 -12.26 7.48 -25.19
N ALA A 550 -13.14 8.48 -25.10
CA ALA A 550 -13.99 8.90 -26.22
C ALA A 550 -13.21 9.48 -27.40
N GLU A 551 -12.14 10.26 -27.20
CA GLU A 551 -11.30 10.71 -28.33
C GLU A 551 -10.46 9.55 -28.88
N LEU A 552 -9.86 8.73 -28.01
CA LEU A 552 -9.09 7.56 -28.40
C LEU A 552 -9.92 6.57 -29.24
N GLN A 553 -11.17 6.31 -28.84
CA GLN A 553 -12.11 5.49 -29.61
C GLN A 553 -12.47 6.12 -30.97
N ASN A 554 -12.65 7.44 -31.04
CA ASN A 554 -12.85 8.16 -32.30
C ASN A 554 -11.60 8.14 -33.21
N ALA A 555 -10.40 8.04 -32.62
CA ALA A 555 -9.13 7.92 -33.34
C ALA A 555 -8.85 6.50 -33.88
N GLY A 556 -9.44 5.45 -33.27
CA GLY A 556 -9.36 4.07 -33.76
C GLY A 556 -9.11 2.99 -32.70
N LEU A 557 -9.01 3.36 -31.42
CA LEU A 557 -8.91 2.42 -30.31
C LEU A 557 -10.23 1.62 -30.16
N ASP A 558 -10.11 0.38 -29.75
CA ASP A 558 -11.23 -0.42 -29.23
C ASP A 558 -11.04 -0.55 -27.71
N PRO A 559 -11.90 0.06 -26.87
CA PRO A 559 -11.62 0.18 -25.44
C PRO A 559 -11.77 -1.13 -24.66
N SER A 560 -12.40 -2.18 -25.23
CA SER A 560 -12.67 -3.43 -24.50
C SER A 560 -11.49 -4.43 -24.45
N ALA A 561 -10.28 -4.01 -24.83
CA ALA A 561 -9.11 -4.91 -24.94
C ALA A 561 -7.76 -4.15 -25.00
N ILE A 562 -7.58 -3.09 -24.20
CA ILE A 562 -6.38 -2.24 -24.19
C ILE A 562 -5.18 -3.05 -23.65
N ASP A 563 -4.10 -3.17 -24.42
CA ASP A 563 -2.97 -4.08 -24.12
C ASP A 563 -1.55 -3.47 -24.30
N VAL A 564 -1.47 -2.21 -24.78
CA VAL A 564 -0.24 -1.39 -24.71
C VAL A 564 -0.60 0.08 -24.55
N VAL A 565 0.10 0.78 -23.66
CA VAL A 565 0.11 2.24 -23.53
C VAL A 565 1.53 2.74 -23.77
N MET A 566 1.73 3.64 -24.74
CA MET A 566 3.05 4.11 -25.18
C MET A 566 3.16 5.63 -25.14
N ILE A 567 4.29 6.10 -24.63
CA ILE A 567 4.62 7.52 -24.48
C ILE A 567 6.04 7.71 -25.00
N PHE A 568 6.23 8.45 -26.10
CA PHE A 568 7.52 8.47 -26.81
C PHE A 568 7.67 9.70 -27.74
N PRO A 569 8.91 10.18 -28.01
CA PRO A 569 9.16 11.14 -29.08
C PRO A 569 8.71 10.63 -30.45
N ALA A 570 8.20 11.51 -31.32
CA ALA A 570 7.78 11.12 -32.67
C ALA A 570 8.91 10.37 -33.43
N TRP A 571 8.55 9.27 -34.11
CA TRP A 571 9.49 8.24 -34.58
C TRP A 571 10.76 8.79 -35.26
N GLY A 572 11.93 8.46 -34.70
CA GLY A 572 13.23 8.91 -35.19
C GLY A 572 13.65 10.32 -34.75
N THR A 573 12.93 10.92 -33.80
CA THR A 573 13.34 12.12 -33.05
C THR A 573 13.65 11.76 -31.58
N GLY A 574 14.14 12.71 -30.78
CA GLY A 574 14.32 12.49 -29.34
C GLY A 574 15.43 11.52 -28.93
N ILE A 575 16.33 11.13 -29.84
CA ILE A 575 17.46 10.25 -29.50
C ILE A 575 18.37 10.94 -28.49
N GLY A 576 18.56 10.32 -27.33
CA GLY A 576 19.21 10.89 -26.16
C GLY A 576 18.25 11.46 -25.10
N SER A 577 16.93 11.38 -25.31
CA SER A 577 15.96 11.68 -24.24
C SER A 577 15.99 10.59 -23.16
N LYS A 578 15.93 11.03 -21.90
CA LYS A 578 15.55 10.22 -20.73
C LYS A 578 14.37 10.91 -20.05
N TYR A 579 13.44 10.11 -19.51
CA TYR A 579 12.27 10.60 -18.81
C TYR A 579 11.79 9.57 -17.80
N LEU A 580 11.20 10.07 -16.71
CA LEU A 580 10.42 9.29 -15.76
C LEU A 580 8.96 9.32 -16.19
N VAL A 581 8.24 8.22 -15.98
CA VAL A 581 6.78 8.12 -16.14
C VAL A 581 6.19 7.47 -14.90
N ASP A 582 5.08 8.03 -14.43
CA ASP A 582 4.38 7.61 -13.21
C ASP A 582 2.86 7.85 -13.32
N ASN A 583 2.08 7.47 -12.30
CA ASN A 583 0.62 7.68 -12.20
C ASN A 583 -0.16 7.21 -13.44
N VAL A 584 0.26 6.07 -14.02
CA VAL A 584 -0.28 5.55 -15.28
C VAL A 584 -1.53 4.73 -14.98
N GLN A 585 -2.69 5.21 -15.43
CA GLN A 585 -3.96 4.53 -15.19
C GLN A 585 -4.98 4.76 -16.31
N VAL A 586 -6.03 3.94 -16.32
CA VAL A 586 -7.27 4.13 -17.08
C VAL A 586 -8.39 4.38 -16.08
N SER A 587 -9.19 5.44 -16.22
CA SER A 587 -10.24 5.79 -15.23
C SER A 587 -11.65 5.88 -15.81
N SER A 588 -12.65 5.86 -14.92
CA SER A 588 -14.06 6.09 -15.21
C SER A 588 -14.40 7.56 -15.52
N THR A 589 -13.51 8.49 -15.14
CA THR A 589 -13.64 9.95 -15.24
C THR A 589 -12.88 10.58 -16.42
N GLY A 590 -13.40 11.70 -16.93
CA GLY A 590 -13.06 12.26 -18.25
C GLY A 590 -12.37 13.61 -18.16
N GLY A 591 -11.51 13.90 -19.13
CA GLY A 591 -10.40 14.84 -18.96
C GLY A 591 -10.78 16.31 -18.80
N SER A 592 -10.71 16.82 -17.57
CA SER A 592 -10.02 18.10 -17.33
C SER A 592 -9.15 18.10 -16.06
N GLU A 593 -8.86 16.93 -15.51
CA GLU A 593 -8.14 16.79 -14.25
C GLU A 593 -6.64 16.58 -14.51
N ALA A 594 -5.83 17.26 -13.70
CA ALA A 594 -4.52 16.72 -13.34
C ALA A 594 -4.72 15.82 -12.10
N PRO A 595 -3.97 14.71 -11.99
CA PRO A 595 -3.86 13.95 -10.76
C PRO A 595 -3.19 14.86 -9.70
N ILE A 596 -3.38 14.65 -8.41
CA ILE A 596 -3.14 13.35 -7.74
C ILE A 596 -1.69 12.89 -8.01
N ALA A 597 -0.73 13.81 -7.83
CA ALA A 597 0.49 13.41 -7.13
C ALA A 597 0.05 12.71 -5.82
N GLY A 598 0.78 11.65 -5.40
CA GLY A 598 0.27 10.61 -4.51
C GLY A 598 -0.65 11.13 -3.39
N ASP A 599 -1.90 10.64 -3.36
CA ASP A 599 -2.94 11.19 -2.47
C ASP A 599 -3.66 10.13 -1.64
N ASP A 600 -2.85 9.48 -0.81
CA ASP A 600 -3.24 9.01 0.52
C ASP A 600 -3.62 10.18 1.48
N ASN A 601 -3.46 11.44 1.04
CA ASN A 601 -3.96 12.64 1.74
C ASN A 601 -5.41 13.02 1.38
N THR A 602 -6.27 12.10 0.92
CA THR A 602 -7.72 12.38 0.92
C THR A 602 -8.16 12.80 2.33
N VAL A 603 -8.91 13.91 2.42
CA VAL A 603 -9.31 14.48 3.71
C VAL A 603 -10.75 14.10 4.05
N THR A 604 -10.98 13.66 5.28
CA THR A 604 -12.33 13.55 5.82
C THR A 604 -12.84 14.94 6.22
N ILE A 605 -14.16 15.09 6.29
CA ILE A 605 -14.78 16.33 6.79
C ILE A 605 -14.56 16.57 8.29
N ASP A 606 -14.20 15.53 9.04
CA ASP A 606 -14.01 15.57 10.50
C ASP A 606 -12.55 15.92 10.88
N GLU A 607 -11.55 15.54 10.06
CA GLU A 607 -10.21 16.15 10.09
C GLU A 607 -10.28 17.64 9.74
N GLY A 608 -10.96 17.96 8.63
CA GLY A 608 -10.95 19.30 8.05
C GLY A 608 -9.63 19.67 7.38
N ILE A 609 -9.54 20.89 6.85
CA ILE A 609 -8.44 21.33 5.99
C ILE A 609 -7.64 22.45 6.67
N ASP A 610 -6.45 22.13 7.17
CA ASP A 610 -5.55 23.06 7.87
C ASP A 610 -4.24 23.40 7.14
N PHE A 611 -3.93 22.70 6.04
CA PHE A 611 -2.69 22.84 5.26
C PHE A 611 -1.38 22.61 6.04
N GLU A 612 -1.44 21.98 7.21
CA GLU A 612 -0.27 21.54 8.00
C GLU A 612 -0.09 20.02 7.97
N THR A 613 -1.20 19.28 7.86
CA THR A 613 -1.27 17.82 8.05
C THR A 613 -1.25 17.04 6.74
N LYS A 614 -2.04 17.49 5.74
CA LYS A 614 -2.32 16.79 4.47
C LYS A 614 -2.12 17.70 3.26
N THR A 615 -1.48 17.20 2.19
CA THR A 615 -1.16 17.98 0.97
C THR A 615 -2.23 17.80 -0.11
N LEU A 616 -3.35 18.51 0.02
CA LEU A 616 -4.50 18.36 -0.87
C LEU A 616 -4.26 18.94 -2.27
N SER A 617 -4.84 18.32 -3.30
CA SER A 617 -4.90 18.86 -4.66
C SER A 617 -5.94 19.98 -4.78
N TRP A 618 -5.59 21.11 -5.41
CA TRP A 618 -6.47 22.27 -5.62
C TRP A 618 -6.34 22.86 -7.03
N GLU A 619 -7.42 22.80 -7.81
CA GLU A 619 -7.56 23.40 -9.13
C GLU A 619 -8.00 24.88 -9.00
N VAL A 620 -7.51 25.78 -9.86
CA VAL A 620 -7.98 27.19 -9.94
C VAL A 620 -8.65 27.42 -11.29
N PHE A 621 -9.91 27.85 -11.29
CA PHE A 621 -10.76 27.91 -12.48
C PHE A 621 -11.33 29.30 -12.77
N GLU A 622 -11.68 29.53 -14.04
CA GLU A 622 -12.31 30.75 -14.58
C GLU A 622 -11.55 32.08 -14.27
N ASN A 623 -10.27 32.01 -13.91
CA ASN A 623 -9.48 33.10 -13.32
C ASN A 623 -8.58 33.85 -14.33
N ASP A 624 -8.94 33.89 -15.62
CA ASP A 624 -8.14 34.40 -16.76
C ASP A 624 -6.87 33.57 -17.05
N ASP A 625 -5.90 33.54 -16.14
CA ASP A 625 -4.65 32.77 -16.29
C ASP A 625 -4.59 31.46 -15.50
N ASN A 626 -5.65 31.10 -14.75
CA ASN A 626 -5.77 29.88 -13.93
C ASN A 626 -4.46 29.46 -13.22
N PRO A 627 -3.83 30.36 -12.43
CA PRO A 627 -2.57 30.03 -11.77
C PRO A 627 -2.81 28.99 -10.67
N VAL A 628 -1.94 27.99 -10.58
CA VAL A 628 -1.94 27.01 -9.48
C VAL A 628 -1.97 27.72 -8.13
N ILE A 629 -2.68 27.15 -7.15
CA ILE A 629 -2.79 27.74 -5.81
C ILE A 629 -1.41 27.86 -5.15
N GLU A 630 -1.21 28.91 -4.35
CA GLU A 630 0.05 29.12 -3.64
C GLU A 630 -0.09 28.69 -2.18
N PHE A 631 0.49 27.56 -1.78
CA PHE A 631 0.69 27.26 -0.36
C PHE A 631 1.88 28.07 0.16
N VAL A 632 1.65 28.90 1.19
CA VAL A 632 2.61 29.91 1.63
C VAL A 632 2.62 30.08 3.15
N ALA A 633 3.74 30.57 3.68
CA ALA A 633 3.85 30.91 5.09
C ALA A 633 2.77 31.93 5.51
N ASN A 634 2.07 31.65 6.62
CA ASN A 634 0.94 32.43 7.12
C ASN A 634 1.30 33.93 7.28
N PRO A 635 0.53 34.86 6.66
CA PRO A 635 0.84 36.29 6.68
C PRO A 635 0.71 36.98 8.06
N ASP A 636 -0.02 36.38 9.02
CA ASP A 636 -0.14 36.88 10.38
C ASP A 636 -0.45 35.77 11.41
N THR A 637 0.60 35.11 11.90
CA THR A 637 0.52 34.12 13.00
C THR A 637 0.33 34.72 14.39
N SER A 638 0.11 36.04 14.50
CA SER A 638 -0.11 36.72 15.79
C SER A 638 -1.59 36.92 16.14
N GLY A 639 -2.48 36.52 15.23
CA GLY A 639 -3.92 36.69 15.33
C GLY A 639 -4.66 35.52 15.99
N ILE A 640 -5.83 35.21 15.43
CA ILE A 640 -6.66 34.05 15.81
C ILE A 640 -6.36 32.80 14.99
N ASN A 641 -5.53 32.92 13.95
CA ASN A 641 -4.95 31.80 13.23
C ASN A 641 -3.47 31.66 13.64
N GLY A 642 -3.04 30.44 13.96
CA GLY A 642 -1.69 30.11 14.42
C GLY A 642 -0.90 29.18 13.50
N SER A 643 -1.48 28.75 12.38
CA SER A 643 -0.83 27.91 11.36
C SER A 643 0.49 28.51 10.85
N ALA A 644 1.42 27.65 10.45
CA ALA A 644 2.61 28.02 9.72
C ALA A 644 2.34 28.23 8.22
N THR A 645 1.41 27.47 7.62
CA THR A 645 1.14 27.36 6.18
C THR A 645 -0.33 27.68 5.89
N VAL A 646 -0.62 28.36 4.77
CA VAL A 646 -1.99 28.67 4.34
C VAL A 646 -2.12 28.64 2.82
N ALA A 647 -3.32 28.35 2.32
CA ALA A 647 -3.64 28.47 0.89
C ALA A 647 -3.85 29.94 0.50
N LYS A 648 -3.23 30.38 -0.60
CA LYS A 648 -3.34 31.73 -1.17
C LYS A 648 -3.83 31.67 -2.61
N ILE A 649 -4.88 32.44 -2.89
CA ILE A 649 -5.45 32.65 -4.23
C ILE A 649 -5.47 34.13 -4.60
N THR A 650 -5.06 34.43 -5.83
CA THR A 650 -5.17 35.78 -6.41
C THR A 650 -6.30 35.80 -7.45
N ALA A 651 -7.45 36.34 -7.09
CA ALA A 651 -8.58 36.51 -8.00
C ALA A 651 -8.29 37.66 -8.97
N ARG A 652 -8.15 37.37 -10.27
CA ARG A 652 -7.73 38.35 -11.29
C ARG A 652 -8.80 39.41 -11.54
N ALA A 653 -8.33 40.62 -11.87
CA ALA A 653 -9.15 41.69 -12.43
C ALA A 653 -9.86 41.28 -13.75
N ALA A 654 -9.21 40.40 -14.52
CA ALA A 654 -9.68 39.90 -15.81
C ALA A 654 -10.46 38.58 -15.72
N GLY A 655 -10.30 37.82 -14.63
CA GLY A 655 -11.01 36.56 -14.40
C GLY A 655 -12.51 36.77 -14.23
N ALA A 656 -13.30 35.73 -14.51
CA ALA A 656 -14.75 35.79 -14.39
C ALA A 656 -15.18 36.09 -12.94
N PRO A 657 -16.36 36.68 -12.71
CA PRO A 657 -16.80 37.02 -11.34
C PRO A 657 -16.95 35.81 -10.41
N TRP A 658 -17.13 34.62 -10.98
CA TRP A 658 -17.19 33.32 -10.29
C TRP A 658 -15.86 32.55 -10.33
N ALA A 659 -14.73 33.18 -10.69
CA ALA A 659 -13.41 32.58 -10.53
C ALA A 659 -13.18 32.13 -9.07
N GLY A 660 -12.59 30.96 -8.89
CA GLY A 660 -12.41 30.32 -7.59
C GLY A 660 -11.42 29.16 -7.66
N THR A 661 -11.44 28.32 -6.63
CA THR A 661 -10.63 27.12 -6.54
C THR A 661 -11.43 25.96 -5.95
N VAL A 662 -11.12 24.73 -6.35
CA VAL A 662 -11.80 23.50 -5.94
C VAL A 662 -10.77 22.45 -5.54
N THR A 663 -11.04 21.74 -4.44
CA THR A 663 -10.37 20.47 -4.14
C THR A 663 -11.33 19.30 -4.34
N ARG A 664 -10.77 18.18 -4.78
CA ARG A 664 -11.41 16.85 -4.88
C ARG A 664 -10.66 15.80 -4.04
N SER A 665 -9.61 16.20 -3.31
CA SER A 665 -8.92 15.41 -2.28
C SER A 665 -9.75 15.37 -0.99
N VAL A 666 -11.04 15.06 -1.10
CA VAL A 666 -12.00 14.98 0.01
C VAL A 666 -12.80 13.70 -0.14
N GLU A 667 -12.89 12.90 0.93
CA GLU A 667 -13.69 11.68 0.92
C GLU A 667 -15.18 12.03 0.74
N GLY A 668 -15.91 11.20 -0.02
CA GLY A 668 -17.32 11.42 -0.31
C GLY A 668 -18.19 11.39 0.94
N PHE A 669 -18.89 12.49 1.23
CA PHE A 669 -19.71 12.61 2.44
C PHE A 669 -21.19 12.97 2.19
N GLU A 670 -22.12 12.35 2.95
CA GLU A 670 -23.52 12.77 2.97
C GLU A 670 -23.65 14.13 3.69
N LEU A 671 -23.94 15.19 2.93
CA LEU A 671 -24.24 16.52 3.47
C LEU A 671 -25.58 16.50 4.24
N ASN A 672 -25.51 16.37 5.56
CA ASN A 672 -26.65 16.20 6.44
C ASN A 672 -26.58 17.17 7.64
N ALA A 673 -27.44 17.00 8.65
CA ALA A 673 -27.53 17.91 9.79
C ALA A 673 -26.25 17.95 10.66
N SER A 674 -25.45 16.87 10.71
CA SER A 674 -24.23 16.78 11.52
C SER A 674 -23.04 17.58 10.97
N ASN A 675 -23.01 17.87 9.67
CA ASN A 675 -21.92 18.58 8.99
C ASN A 675 -22.39 19.87 8.26
N SER A 676 -23.68 20.19 8.33
CA SER A 676 -24.34 21.35 7.68
C SER A 676 -23.78 22.74 7.98
N THR A 677 -22.90 22.92 8.97
CA THR A 677 -22.29 24.21 9.30
C THR A 677 -20.78 24.13 9.05
N VAL A 678 -20.29 24.79 8.00
CA VAL A 678 -18.85 24.85 7.70
C VAL A 678 -18.26 26.16 8.21
N LYS A 679 -17.04 26.11 8.74
CA LYS A 679 -16.21 27.28 9.06
C LYS A 679 -15.02 27.33 8.13
N MET A 680 -14.46 28.53 7.93
CA MET A 680 -13.18 28.74 7.25
C MET A 680 -12.54 30.02 7.77
N MET A 681 -11.24 29.97 8.04
CA MET A 681 -10.43 31.14 8.37
C MET A 681 -10.07 31.87 7.08
N VAL A 682 -10.21 33.20 7.08
CA VAL A 682 -9.97 34.05 5.90
C VAL A 682 -9.16 35.30 6.27
N TYR A 683 -8.19 35.65 5.44
CA TYR A 683 -7.42 36.90 5.49
C TYR A 683 -7.39 37.54 4.09
N LYS A 684 -7.82 38.79 3.97
CA LYS A 684 -8.01 39.49 2.68
C LYS A 684 -7.43 40.90 2.65
N ASP A 685 -7.12 41.38 1.45
CA ASP A 685 -6.75 42.78 1.17
C ASP A 685 -7.96 43.71 0.91
N LYS A 686 -9.09 43.14 0.49
CA LYS A 686 -10.37 43.78 0.13
C LYS A 686 -11.51 43.20 0.98
N ILE A 687 -12.42 44.04 1.47
CA ILE A 687 -13.71 43.59 2.02
C ILE A 687 -14.62 43.18 0.85
N SER A 688 -14.98 41.91 0.80
CA SER A 688 -16.01 41.36 -0.10
C SER A 688 -16.45 39.97 0.39
N ALA A 689 -17.64 39.53 -0.01
CA ALA A 689 -18.13 38.22 0.40
C ALA A 689 -17.27 37.09 -0.19
N VAL A 690 -17.19 36.00 0.56
CA VAL A 690 -16.61 34.72 0.15
C VAL A 690 -17.78 33.76 -0.03
N ARG A 691 -17.78 32.98 -1.11
CA ARG A 691 -18.75 31.92 -1.33
C ARG A 691 -18.07 30.57 -1.16
N LEU A 692 -18.78 29.64 -0.53
CA LEU A 692 -18.43 28.22 -0.43
C LEU A 692 -19.51 27.42 -1.17
N LYS A 693 -19.12 26.41 -1.95
CA LYS A 693 -20.01 25.40 -2.53
C LYS A 693 -19.51 24.02 -2.14
N LEU A 694 -20.45 23.15 -1.77
CA LEU A 694 -20.25 21.72 -1.63
C LEU A 694 -21.04 21.03 -2.75
N ALA A 695 -20.46 20.09 -3.48
CA ALA A 695 -21.12 19.44 -4.61
C ALA A 695 -20.77 17.96 -4.80
N ALA A 696 -21.71 17.22 -5.39
CA ALA A 696 -21.50 15.86 -5.85
C ALA A 696 -20.70 15.83 -7.17
N ALA A 697 -20.28 14.63 -7.60
CA ALA A 697 -19.48 14.41 -8.82
C ALA A 697 -20.15 14.95 -10.11
N ASN A 698 -21.47 15.13 -10.10
CA ASN A 698 -22.22 15.77 -11.19
C ASN A 698 -22.16 17.32 -11.19
N GLN A 699 -21.28 17.90 -10.35
CA GLN A 699 -21.07 19.33 -10.07
C GLN A 699 -22.29 20.09 -9.51
N TRP A 700 -23.43 19.44 -9.30
CA TRP A 700 -24.59 20.02 -8.64
C TRP A 700 -24.48 19.86 -7.11
N GLY A 701 -24.97 20.85 -6.37
CA GLY A 701 -24.68 20.99 -4.95
C GLY A 701 -25.32 22.23 -4.33
N ALA A 702 -24.91 22.56 -3.11
CA ALA A 702 -25.37 23.76 -2.40
C ALA A 702 -24.26 24.81 -2.31
N GLU A 703 -24.60 26.08 -2.55
CA GLU A 703 -23.69 27.22 -2.40
C GLU A 703 -24.20 28.23 -1.38
N ILE A 704 -23.31 28.86 -0.60
CA ILE A 704 -23.68 29.91 0.36
C ILE A 704 -22.60 30.99 0.49
N LEU A 705 -23.05 32.23 0.74
CA LEU A 705 -22.23 33.45 0.83
C LEU A 705 -22.03 33.88 2.29
N ALA A 706 -20.77 33.94 2.74
CA ALA A 706 -20.39 34.55 4.01
C ALA A 706 -19.83 35.96 3.80
N SER A 707 -20.24 36.90 4.66
CA SER A 707 -19.77 38.29 4.61
C SER A 707 -18.51 38.46 5.45
N ASN A 708 -17.34 38.46 4.80
CA ASN A 708 -16.10 38.97 5.40
C ASN A 708 -16.26 40.47 5.72
N THR A 709 -15.74 40.89 6.88
CA THR A 709 -15.83 42.27 7.40
C THR A 709 -14.47 42.89 7.70
N LYS A 710 -13.39 42.10 7.66
CA LYS A 710 -12.01 42.48 8.01
C LYS A 710 -11.08 42.53 6.80
N VAL A 711 -9.99 43.28 6.92
CA VAL A 711 -8.85 43.29 5.97
C VAL A 711 -7.54 43.48 6.71
N GLY A 712 -6.50 42.75 6.31
CA GLY A 712 -5.19 42.79 6.98
C GLY A 712 -5.18 42.20 8.40
N GLU A 713 -6.17 41.36 8.73
CA GLU A 713 -6.26 40.55 9.94
C GLU A 713 -7.15 39.32 9.65
N TRP A 714 -6.95 38.22 10.38
CA TRP A 714 -7.74 36.98 10.21
C TRP A 714 -9.19 37.10 10.72
N GLU A 715 -10.11 36.41 10.04
CA GLU A 715 -11.55 36.32 10.34
C GLU A 715 -12.04 34.87 10.19
N GLU A 716 -12.74 34.34 11.19
CA GLU A 716 -13.51 33.10 11.03
C GLU A 716 -14.82 33.44 10.31
N LEU A 717 -15.06 32.83 9.15
CA LEU A 717 -16.35 32.88 8.44
C LEU A 717 -17.15 31.61 8.72
N THR A 718 -18.47 31.72 8.73
CA THR A 718 -19.39 30.59 8.94
C THR A 718 -20.40 30.48 7.79
N PHE A 719 -20.57 29.26 7.31
CA PHE A 719 -21.37 28.87 6.14
C PHE A 719 -22.42 27.85 6.60
N ASP A 720 -23.58 28.34 7.03
CA ASP A 720 -24.70 27.52 7.54
C ASP A 720 -25.59 27.05 6.37
N PHE A 721 -25.28 25.88 5.82
CA PHE A 721 -26.06 25.28 4.74
C PHE A 721 -27.46 24.84 5.20
N SER A 722 -27.67 24.54 6.49
CA SER A 722 -28.99 24.07 6.99
C SER A 722 -30.14 25.04 6.72
N GLN A 723 -29.83 26.34 6.61
CA GLN A 723 -30.78 27.41 6.28
C GLN A 723 -30.89 27.69 4.77
N HIS A 724 -30.05 27.06 3.92
CA HIS A 724 -30.04 27.29 2.48
C HIS A 724 -31.12 26.47 1.76
N PRO A 725 -31.89 27.04 0.80
CA PRO A 725 -32.98 26.33 0.12
C PRO A 725 -32.56 25.06 -0.64
N GLU A 726 -31.27 24.95 -0.98
CA GLU A 726 -30.71 23.86 -1.80
C GLU A 726 -30.08 22.74 -0.97
N PHE A 727 -29.93 22.87 0.35
CA PHE A 727 -29.30 21.86 1.21
C PHE A 727 -29.97 20.48 1.10
N ALA A 728 -31.30 20.42 1.28
CA ALA A 728 -32.08 19.19 1.10
C ALA A 728 -32.22 18.74 -0.38
N ALA A 729 -31.70 19.50 -1.34
CA ALA A 729 -31.59 19.09 -2.74
C ALA A 729 -30.19 18.56 -3.06
N ALA A 730 -29.13 19.15 -2.50
CA ALA A 730 -27.75 18.71 -2.59
C ALA A 730 -27.55 17.35 -1.90
N ALA A 731 -28.03 17.20 -0.66
CA ALA A 731 -28.06 15.91 0.06
C ALA A 731 -28.77 14.79 -0.73
N ALA A 732 -29.70 15.15 -1.63
CA ALA A 732 -30.43 14.21 -2.47
C ALA A 732 -29.74 13.91 -3.82
N GLN A 733 -28.46 14.26 -3.99
CA GLN A 733 -27.66 13.95 -5.19
C GLN A 733 -26.73 12.74 -5.02
N GLY A 734 -26.62 12.19 -3.81
CA GLY A 734 -25.48 11.39 -3.39
C GLY A 734 -24.42 12.27 -2.72
N ASP A 735 -23.25 11.69 -2.49
CA ASP A 735 -22.22 12.27 -1.64
C ASP A 735 -21.53 13.49 -2.26
N MET A 736 -21.08 14.42 -1.39
CA MET A 736 -20.32 15.58 -1.81
C MET A 736 -18.84 15.20 -1.94
N VAL A 737 -18.24 15.52 -3.09
CA VAL A 737 -16.83 15.22 -3.44
C VAL A 737 -16.07 16.47 -3.96
N GLU A 738 -16.73 17.62 -4.05
CA GLU A 738 -16.08 18.91 -4.35
C GLU A 738 -16.27 19.89 -3.19
N ILE A 739 -15.17 20.46 -2.68
CA ILE A 739 -15.20 21.68 -1.85
C ILE A 739 -14.68 22.85 -2.71
N VAL A 740 -15.54 23.84 -2.96
CA VAL A 740 -15.26 24.95 -3.88
C VAL A 740 -15.28 26.30 -3.17
N VAL A 741 -14.15 27.01 -3.20
CA VAL A 741 -13.93 28.31 -2.53
C VAL A 741 -13.85 29.44 -3.56
N PHE A 742 -14.75 30.41 -3.44
CA PHE A 742 -14.81 31.60 -4.30
C PHE A 742 -14.35 32.85 -3.52
N PRO A 743 -13.13 33.36 -3.76
CA PRO A 743 -12.50 34.37 -2.90
C PRO A 743 -13.09 35.78 -2.97
N ASP A 744 -13.68 36.16 -4.10
CA ASP A 744 -14.18 37.51 -4.35
C ASP A 744 -15.49 37.49 -5.13
N PHE A 745 -16.60 37.24 -4.42
CA PHE A 745 -17.94 37.08 -5.00
C PHE A 745 -18.88 38.20 -4.52
N ASP A 746 -19.04 39.25 -5.32
CA ASP A 746 -20.00 40.34 -5.05
C ASP A 746 -21.44 39.91 -5.39
N ASP A 747 -22.43 40.22 -4.54
CA ASP A 747 -23.88 40.09 -4.82
C ASP A 747 -24.57 41.48 -4.68
N PRO A 748 -25.20 42.02 -5.75
CA PRO A 748 -25.28 41.46 -7.11
C PRO A 748 -23.94 41.48 -7.84
N ILE A 749 -23.72 40.44 -8.65
CA ILE A 749 -22.49 40.20 -9.42
C ILE A 749 -22.07 41.45 -10.20
N VAL A 750 -20.82 41.89 -9.96
CA VAL A 750 -20.15 42.93 -10.74
C VAL A 750 -19.47 42.26 -11.93
N GLU A 751 -19.89 42.60 -13.15
CA GLU A 751 -19.43 41.94 -14.40
C GLU A 751 -17.90 41.99 -14.65
N VAL A 752 -17.15 42.85 -13.95
CA VAL A 752 -15.69 43.01 -14.07
C VAL A 752 -15.09 43.38 -12.72
N ARG A 753 -14.09 42.63 -12.23
CA ARG A 753 -13.36 43.00 -11.00
C ARG A 753 -12.52 44.27 -11.23
N PRO A 754 -12.49 45.24 -10.29
CA PRO A 754 -11.81 46.52 -10.50
C PRO A 754 -10.28 46.45 -10.39
N ALA A 755 -9.75 45.38 -9.78
CA ALA A 755 -8.35 45.06 -9.58
C ALA A 755 -8.23 43.57 -9.18
N ASP A 756 -7.01 43.02 -9.22
CA ASP A 756 -6.71 41.74 -8.58
C ASP A 756 -7.01 41.84 -7.06
N THR A 757 -7.52 40.76 -6.47
CA THR A 757 -7.86 40.65 -5.05
C THR A 757 -7.18 39.41 -4.48
N VAL A 758 -6.40 39.56 -3.41
CA VAL A 758 -5.71 38.43 -2.76
C VAL A 758 -6.49 37.97 -1.54
N MET A 759 -6.79 36.67 -1.50
CA MET A 759 -7.31 35.97 -0.33
C MET A 759 -6.33 34.88 0.09
N TYR A 760 -6.11 34.79 1.40
CA TYR A 760 -5.54 33.63 2.06
C TYR A 760 -6.69 32.95 2.83
N PHE A 761 -6.75 31.63 2.80
CA PHE A 761 -7.74 30.85 3.53
C PHE A 761 -7.12 29.59 4.13
N ASP A 762 -7.77 29.09 5.17
CA ASP A 762 -7.22 28.10 6.09
C ASP A 762 -8.33 27.52 6.99
N ASN A 763 -8.05 26.43 7.71
CA ASN A 763 -8.86 25.84 8.78
C ASN A 763 -10.34 25.69 8.36
N ILE A 764 -10.58 24.91 7.30
CA ILE A 764 -11.93 24.56 6.85
C ILE A 764 -12.43 23.39 7.69
N SER A 765 -13.38 23.63 8.59
CA SER A 765 -13.91 22.61 9.51
C SER A 765 -15.42 22.46 9.41
N PHE A 766 -15.93 21.24 9.40
CA PHE A 766 -17.37 20.95 9.40
C PHE A 766 -17.90 20.80 10.83
N SER A 767 -19.17 21.13 11.07
CA SER A 767 -19.83 20.90 12.35
C SER A 767 -21.35 20.84 12.25
N ALA A 768 -21.95 20.32 13.33
CA ALA A 768 -23.40 20.39 13.54
C ALA A 768 -23.85 21.84 13.82
N GLN A 769 -25.16 22.07 13.73
CA GLN A 769 -25.79 23.32 14.19
C GLN A 769 -25.54 23.56 15.69
N PRO A 770 -25.04 24.75 16.11
CA PRO A 770 -24.72 25.10 17.50
C PRO A 770 -25.90 25.59 18.37
#